data_AF-A0A3D2V2X6-F1
#
_entry.id   AF-A0A3D2V2X6-F1
#
_cell.length_a   1.000
_cell.length_b   1.000
_cell.length_c   1.000
_cell.angle_alpha   90.00
_cell.angle_beta   90.00
_cell.angle_gamma   90.00
#
_symmetry.space_group_name_H-M   'P 1'
#
loop_
_entity.id
_entity.type
_entity.pdbx_description
1 polymer ?
#
loop_
_entity_poly.entity_id
_entity_poly.type
_entity_poly.pdbx_seq_one_letter_code
_entity_poly.pdbx_strand_id
1 'polypeptide(L)'
;MEINDVVRLLDDRAAGSKWLAGLGVRRAAAAHDALLAMAEAGLTTDLMLSVASQLEQHLPMLGKPDLALSRLSQFTIVARNPLSIGSLFERDPDSLPTLLKILSYSDTLAGLLVQHPESYDLLRMTDGQPVARDILVQELISELFDGISGVEARPILDGFYKREQLRIAFGQLVRHQHATVVGRQNAYLADALIQATLNIAMARETVRRGVPLGRDGQPARLVVMSVGKLGAQQLDFSGRVKLMFVYDQDGFTTGEQRQENKEFFQRVATRVTKLLSGDSDQMPILEIEHVVLVGRSEGPLVVQIKDAVRHYENSGRTYQRQELITMRPVAGDLELGKEFARKLERWIYRRFLSRADITGIKALKRRIDRDLAEGTSELNLVEDGGGQEETEFAIQFLQLINGGNLPELRVATTVEAIEQLSETELLSSEERSVLLDSYCLITSVIQRMQLMIDASQQHLPQDRSLLEDISRSLGYEDAPEGNAIDRFQNDISHAMQVNGSIVDRLLADAFEDDLESEPESDLVLDPDPSEEMIAEVLSKHNFQRPLDAYHRLVDLANEKIPFLSTRKCRHFLSIIAPQLLDAIAKTPSPDQTLDTLARVSDSIGGKATLWELFQLNPATLSLYVRLCATSPYLSGVLTSYPGMIDELMDSLMLDKLPTAESLQDMVSDLLRGTDDVEAMLHVFKQSQHLSVGVRDILGKETLQDTHRALSDIAEVCLKEIAEYQHARLVEKYGTPTITEG
;
A
#
# COMPACT_ATOMS: atom_id res chain seq x y z
N MET A 1 32.16 -43.56 -23.16
CA MET A 1 31.80 -43.64 -24.60
C MET A 1 33.06 -43.44 -25.44
N GLU A 2 33.17 -44.02 -26.63
CA GLU A 2 34.31 -43.83 -27.55
C GLU A 2 33.93 -42.95 -28.76
N ILE A 3 34.90 -42.39 -29.50
CA ILE A 3 34.64 -41.53 -30.69
C ILE A 3 33.74 -42.22 -31.72
N ASN A 4 33.98 -43.51 -31.98
CA ASN A 4 33.20 -44.30 -32.93
C ASN A 4 31.72 -44.47 -32.49
N ASP A 5 31.45 -44.45 -31.19
CA ASP A 5 30.09 -44.51 -30.67
C ASP A 5 29.35 -43.20 -30.95
N VAL A 6 30.01 -42.05 -30.77
CA VAL A 6 29.44 -40.71 -31.05
C VAL A 6 29.12 -40.57 -32.53
N VAL A 7 30.04 -40.96 -33.42
CA VAL A 7 29.82 -40.95 -34.87
C VAL A 7 28.60 -41.79 -35.22
N ARG A 8 28.48 -43.00 -34.64
CA ARG A 8 27.31 -43.86 -34.83
C ARG A 8 26.02 -43.22 -34.31
N LEU A 9 26.05 -42.55 -33.16
CA LEU A 9 24.87 -41.88 -32.59
C LEU A 9 24.42 -40.68 -33.45
N LEU A 10 25.35 -39.98 -34.10
CA LEU A 10 25.04 -38.87 -35.01
C LEU A 10 24.52 -39.39 -36.36
N ASP A 11 25.20 -40.36 -36.98
CA ASP A 11 24.87 -40.86 -38.33
C ASP A 11 23.60 -41.72 -38.38
N ASP A 12 23.34 -42.53 -37.34
CA ASP A 12 22.16 -43.40 -37.26
C ASP A 12 21.11 -42.80 -36.32
N ARG A 13 20.10 -42.15 -36.92
CA ARG A 13 18.97 -41.54 -36.20
C ARG A 13 18.25 -42.52 -35.27
N ALA A 14 18.13 -43.80 -35.64
CA ALA A 14 17.47 -44.79 -34.80
C ALA A 14 18.32 -45.14 -33.57
N ALA A 15 19.64 -45.27 -33.74
CA ALA A 15 20.57 -45.49 -32.65
C ALA A 15 20.63 -44.28 -31.69
N GLY A 16 20.77 -43.07 -32.22
CA GLY A 16 20.79 -41.83 -31.44
C GLY A 16 19.50 -41.58 -30.66
N SER A 17 18.34 -41.75 -31.32
CA SER A 17 17.03 -41.62 -30.65
C SER A 17 16.85 -42.66 -29.55
N LYS A 18 17.31 -43.90 -29.75
CA LYS A 18 17.21 -44.95 -28.72
C LYS A 18 18.08 -44.64 -27.50
N TRP A 19 19.28 -44.12 -27.73
CA TRP A 19 20.17 -43.70 -26.64
C TRP A 19 19.54 -42.56 -25.83
N LEU A 20 19.07 -41.50 -26.49
CA LEU A 20 18.40 -40.37 -25.84
C LEU A 20 17.13 -40.79 -25.07
N ALA A 21 16.32 -41.69 -25.63
CA ALA A 21 15.16 -42.23 -24.93
C ALA A 21 15.56 -42.97 -23.63
N GLY A 22 16.71 -43.64 -23.62
CA GLY A 22 17.30 -44.26 -22.43
C GLY A 22 17.75 -43.27 -21.37
N LEU A 23 17.94 -42.00 -21.71
CA LEU A 23 18.31 -40.91 -20.81
C LEU A 23 17.09 -40.12 -20.28
N GLY A 24 15.87 -40.59 -20.55
CA GLY A 24 14.64 -39.93 -20.09
C GLY A 24 14.05 -38.89 -21.07
N VAL A 25 14.62 -38.75 -22.27
CA VAL A 25 14.12 -37.84 -23.32
C VAL A 25 12.86 -38.42 -23.98
N ARG A 26 11.74 -37.71 -23.90
CA ARG A 26 10.45 -38.19 -24.43
C ARG A 26 10.32 -37.96 -25.95
N ARG A 27 10.90 -36.89 -26.47
CA ARG A 27 10.90 -36.47 -27.89
C ARG A 27 12.24 -36.80 -28.55
N ALA A 28 12.65 -38.06 -28.45
CA ALA A 28 13.97 -38.54 -28.88
C ALA A 28 14.37 -38.17 -30.32
N ALA A 29 13.42 -38.13 -31.26
CA ALA A 29 13.71 -37.74 -32.65
C ALA A 29 14.11 -36.25 -32.77
N ALA A 30 13.42 -35.35 -32.05
CA ALA A 30 13.74 -33.92 -32.05
C ALA A 30 15.04 -33.64 -31.27
N ALA A 31 15.29 -34.41 -30.21
CA ALA A 31 16.53 -34.35 -29.46
C ALA A 31 17.74 -34.85 -30.26
N HIS A 32 17.56 -35.85 -31.13
CA HIS A 32 18.60 -36.27 -32.07
C HIS A 32 18.91 -35.17 -33.08
N ASP A 33 17.88 -34.53 -33.64
CA ASP A 33 18.06 -33.39 -34.55
C ASP A 33 18.80 -32.22 -33.84
N ALA A 34 18.56 -32.01 -32.55
CA ALA A 34 19.26 -31.00 -31.75
C ALA A 34 20.77 -31.32 -31.57
N LEU A 35 21.13 -32.60 -31.35
CA LEU A 35 22.54 -33.03 -31.28
C LEU A 35 23.26 -32.92 -32.63
N LEU A 36 22.56 -33.25 -33.72
CA LEU A 36 23.09 -33.05 -35.06
C LEU A 36 23.37 -31.57 -35.32
N ALA A 37 22.43 -30.68 -34.98
CA ALA A 37 22.61 -29.25 -35.16
C ALA A 37 23.79 -28.69 -34.35
N MET A 38 24.09 -29.25 -33.17
CA MET A 38 25.28 -28.91 -32.38
C MET A 38 26.58 -29.30 -33.11
N ALA A 39 26.62 -30.50 -33.71
CA ALA A 39 27.76 -30.94 -34.50
C ALA A 39 27.94 -30.09 -35.77
N GLU A 40 26.83 -29.78 -36.47
CA GLU A 40 26.81 -28.93 -37.67
C GLU A 40 27.18 -27.46 -37.37
N ALA A 41 26.90 -26.97 -36.17
CA ALA A 41 27.32 -25.64 -35.71
C ALA A 41 28.85 -25.50 -35.56
N GLY A 42 29.61 -26.60 -35.66
CA GLY A 42 31.07 -26.59 -35.70
C GLY A 42 31.75 -27.18 -34.47
N LEU A 43 31.04 -27.95 -33.64
CA LEU A 43 31.66 -28.75 -32.58
C LEU A 43 32.38 -29.97 -33.19
N THR A 44 33.68 -30.10 -32.92
CA THR A 44 34.48 -31.26 -33.35
C THR A 44 33.98 -32.55 -32.69
N THR A 45 34.22 -33.70 -33.31
CA THR A 45 33.80 -35.02 -32.80
C THR A 45 34.32 -35.31 -31.38
N ASP A 46 35.53 -34.86 -31.04
CA ASP A 46 36.10 -35.00 -29.69
C ASP A 46 35.31 -34.19 -28.63
N LEU A 47 34.92 -32.95 -28.96
CA LEU A 47 34.09 -32.12 -28.08
C LEU A 47 32.67 -32.68 -27.97
N MET A 48 32.12 -33.22 -29.08
CA MET A 48 30.83 -33.91 -29.06
C MET A 48 30.87 -35.18 -28.20
N LEU A 49 32.00 -35.88 -28.14
CA LEU A 49 32.20 -37.01 -27.23
C LEU A 49 32.14 -36.58 -25.77
N SER A 50 32.83 -35.49 -25.43
CA SER A 50 32.79 -34.91 -24.08
C SER A 50 31.37 -34.50 -23.69
N VAL A 51 30.69 -33.74 -24.55
CA VAL A 51 29.30 -33.30 -24.34
C VAL A 51 28.39 -34.51 -24.15
N ALA A 52 28.41 -35.47 -25.07
CA ALA A 52 27.50 -36.61 -25.01
C ALA A 52 27.73 -37.51 -23.78
N SER A 53 28.98 -37.66 -23.33
CA SER A 53 29.30 -38.37 -22.07
C SER A 53 28.73 -37.64 -20.85
N GLN A 54 28.79 -36.31 -20.82
CA GLN A 54 28.20 -35.50 -19.76
C GLN A 54 26.66 -35.52 -19.82
N LEU A 55 26.06 -35.52 -21.01
CA LEU A 55 24.60 -35.68 -21.17
C LEU A 55 24.13 -37.02 -20.60
N GLU A 56 24.86 -38.12 -20.85
CA GLU A 56 24.53 -39.43 -20.27
C GLU A 56 24.47 -39.41 -18.73
N GLN A 57 25.35 -38.64 -18.09
CA GLN A 57 25.40 -38.50 -16.64
C GLN A 57 24.32 -37.57 -16.08
N HIS A 58 24.06 -36.44 -16.72
CA HIS A 58 23.31 -35.34 -16.10
C HIS A 58 21.87 -35.18 -16.62
N LEU A 59 21.61 -35.56 -17.87
CA LEU A 59 20.27 -35.43 -18.46
C LEU A 59 19.18 -36.22 -17.70
N PRO A 60 19.44 -37.45 -17.20
CA PRO A 60 18.45 -38.20 -16.42
C PRO A 60 18.04 -37.55 -15.09
N MET A 61 18.84 -36.61 -14.57
CA MET A 61 18.59 -35.92 -13.31
C MET A 61 17.71 -34.67 -13.48
N LEU A 62 17.42 -34.26 -14.72
CA LEU A 62 16.66 -33.06 -15.04
C LEU A 62 15.16 -33.37 -15.10
N GLY A 63 14.33 -32.43 -14.65
CA GLY A 63 12.87 -32.53 -14.80
C GLY A 63 12.39 -32.43 -16.25
N LYS A 64 13.04 -31.56 -17.04
CA LYS A 64 12.73 -31.32 -18.48
C LYS A 64 13.95 -31.58 -19.38
N PRO A 65 14.36 -32.84 -19.60
CA PRO A 65 15.55 -33.18 -20.38
C PRO A 65 15.39 -32.80 -21.87
N ASP A 66 14.19 -32.96 -22.44
CA ASP A 66 13.87 -32.57 -23.81
C ASP A 66 14.11 -31.08 -24.08
N LEU A 67 13.66 -30.25 -23.15
CA LEU A 67 13.71 -28.79 -23.27
C LEU A 67 15.14 -28.27 -23.05
N ALA A 68 15.84 -28.83 -22.06
CA ALA A 68 17.24 -28.50 -21.78
C ALA A 68 18.13 -28.79 -23.01
N LEU A 69 17.95 -29.93 -23.66
CA LEU A 69 18.75 -30.31 -24.83
C LEU A 69 18.42 -29.46 -26.07
N SER A 70 17.14 -29.18 -26.30
CA SER A 70 16.71 -28.27 -27.38
C SER A 70 17.32 -26.88 -27.21
N ARG A 71 17.28 -26.34 -25.99
CA ARG A 71 17.85 -25.02 -25.66
C ARG A 71 19.37 -25.01 -25.70
N LEU A 72 20.03 -26.09 -25.28
CA LEU A 72 21.48 -26.22 -25.38
C LEU A 72 21.94 -26.19 -26.85
N SER A 73 21.19 -26.84 -27.73
CA SER A 73 21.42 -26.76 -29.18
C SER A 73 21.24 -25.34 -29.70
N GLN A 74 20.16 -24.65 -29.33
CA GLN A 74 19.97 -23.23 -29.70
C GLN A 74 21.09 -22.32 -29.17
N PHE A 75 21.48 -22.50 -27.91
CA PHE A 75 22.56 -21.76 -27.26
C PHE A 75 23.88 -21.92 -28.01
N THR A 76 24.22 -23.15 -28.40
CA THR A 76 25.46 -23.44 -29.14
C THR A 76 25.41 -22.91 -30.57
N ILE A 77 24.25 -22.92 -31.25
CA ILE A 77 24.09 -22.35 -32.60
C ILE A 77 24.25 -20.82 -32.59
N VAL A 78 23.69 -20.14 -31.59
CA VAL A 78 23.75 -18.67 -31.47
C VAL A 78 25.12 -18.20 -30.95
N ALA A 79 25.85 -19.05 -30.24
CA ALA A 79 27.16 -18.71 -29.69
C ALA A 79 28.13 -18.22 -30.77
N ARG A 80 28.83 -17.11 -30.50
CA ARG A 80 29.81 -16.53 -31.44
C ARG A 80 30.90 -17.50 -31.87
N ASN A 81 31.26 -18.44 -30.99
CA ASN A 81 32.23 -19.48 -31.26
C ASN A 81 31.85 -20.79 -30.56
N PRO A 82 31.17 -21.71 -31.27
CA PRO A 82 30.73 -23.00 -30.71
C PRO A 82 31.89 -23.87 -30.21
N LEU A 83 33.07 -23.80 -30.84
CA LEU A 83 34.27 -24.50 -30.37
C LEU A 83 34.74 -24.01 -29.00
N SER A 84 34.61 -22.72 -28.71
CA SER A 84 34.99 -22.17 -27.40
C SER A 84 34.07 -22.69 -26.29
N ILE A 85 32.77 -22.81 -26.59
CA ILE A 85 31.78 -23.38 -25.67
C ILE A 85 32.02 -24.89 -25.46
N GLY A 86 32.25 -25.66 -26.53
CA GLY A 86 32.58 -27.08 -26.39
C GLY A 86 33.87 -27.31 -25.61
N SER A 87 34.91 -26.52 -25.90
CA SER A 87 36.18 -26.56 -25.16
C SER A 87 36.01 -26.16 -23.70
N LEU A 88 35.05 -25.27 -23.40
CA LEU A 88 34.73 -24.91 -22.04
C LEU A 88 34.12 -26.09 -21.28
N PHE A 89 33.15 -26.79 -21.88
CA PHE A 89 32.53 -27.97 -21.28
C PHE A 89 33.52 -29.11 -21.04
N GLU A 90 34.55 -29.24 -21.88
CA GLU A 90 35.63 -30.19 -21.67
C GLU A 90 36.59 -29.77 -20.54
N ARG A 91 36.94 -28.48 -20.46
CA ARG A 91 37.88 -27.95 -19.46
C ARG A 91 37.31 -27.82 -18.06
N ASP A 92 36.03 -27.48 -17.97
CA ASP A 92 35.29 -27.32 -16.72
C ASP A 92 34.08 -28.27 -16.70
N PRO A 93 34.21 -29.45 -16.06
CA PRO A 93 33.15 -30.45 -15.98
C PRO A 93 31.88 -29.96 -15.28
N ASP A 94 31.94 -28.90 -14.47
CA ASP A 94 30.77 -28.36 -13.77
C ASP A 94 29.96 -27.39 -14.64
N SER A 95 30.51 -26.94 -15.77
CA SER A 95 29.87 -25.94 -16.63
C SER A 95 28.63 -26.47 -17.35
N LEU A 96 28.74 -27.53 -18.15
CA LEU A 96 27.58 -28.08 -18.87
C LEU A 96 26.44 -28.54 -17.94
N PRO A 97 26.68 -29.26 -16.82
CA PRO A 97 25.60 -29.63 -15.88
C PRO A 97 24.90 -28.41 -15.30
N THR A 98 25.65 -27.37 -14.99
CA THR A 98 25.13 -26.10 -14.47
C THR A 98 24.28 -25.38 -15.51
N LEU A 99 24.74 -25.30 -16.77
CA LEU A 99 23.97 -24.72 -17.86
C LEU A 99 22.67 -25.49 -18.10
N LEU A 100 22.73 -26.82 -18.13
CA LEU A 100 21.58 -27.69 -18.31
C LEU A 100 20.50 -27.47 -17.24
N LYS A 101 20.88 -27.28 -15.97
CA LYS A 101 19.92 -26.94 -14.91
C LYS A 101 19.15 -25.66 -15.23
N ILE A 102 19.84 -24.57 -15.59
CA ILE A 102 19.19 -23.29 -15.92
C ILE A 102 18.27 -23.45 -17.13
N LEU A 103 18.76 -24.10 -18.19
CA LEU A 103 18.00 -24.31 -19.42
C LEU A 103 16.76 -25.19 -19.22
N SER A 104 16.79 -26.08 -18.22
CA SER A 104 15.68 -26.97 -17.87
C SER A 104 14.60 -26.26 -17.05
N TYR A 105 14.99 -25.43 -16.06
CA TYR A 105 14.05 -24.92 -15.06
C TYR A 105 13.30 -23.65 -15.47
N SER A 106 13.94 -22.71 -16.17
CA SER A 106 13.34 -21.39 -16.44
C SER A 106 13.33 -21.05 -17.92
N ASP A 107 12.14 -20.80 -18.45
CA ASP A 107 11.94 -20.38 -19.84
C ASP A 107 12.52 -18.99 -20.08
N THR A 108 12.33 -18.07 -19.14
CA THR A 108 12.84 -16.70 -19.19
C THR A 108 14.37 -16.67 -19.17
N LEU A 109 15.01 -17.35 -18.21
CA LEU A 109 16.47 -17.37 -18.10
C LEU A 109 17.12 -18.11 -19.28
N ALA A 110 16.50 -19.21 -19.72
CA ALA A 110 16.94 -19.91 -20.92
C ALA A 110 16.86 -19.02 -22.16
N GLY A 111 15.77 -18.27 -22.32
CA GLY A 111 15.62 -17.31 -23.40
C GLY A 111 16.73 -16.26 -23.41
N LEU A 112 17.06 -15.71 -22.24
CA LEU A 112 18.15 -14.74 -22.08
C LEU A 112 19.52 -15.35 -22.45
N LEU A 113 19.82 -16.55 -21.97
CA LEU A 113 21.08 -17.24 -22.26
C LEU A 113 21.19 -17.63 -23.74
N VAL A 114 20.10 -18.08 -24.36
CA VAL A 114 20.08 -18.43 -25.79
C VAL A 114 20.25 -17.18 -26.66
N GLN A 115 19.63 -16.06 -26.29
CA GLN A 115 19.78 -14.79 -27.01
C GLN A 115 21.18 -14.18 -26.84
N HIS A 116 21.80 -14.35 -25.66
CA HIS A 116 23.12 -13.80 -25.33
C HIS A 116 24.03 -14.85 -24.67
N PRO A 117 24.60 -15.80 -25.44
CA PRO A 117 25.41 -16.89 -24.89
C PRO A 117 26.64 -16.43 -24.09
N GLU A 118 27.21 -15.28 -24.41
CA GLU A 118 28.31 -14.65 -23.67
C GLU A 118 27.96 -14.33 -22.20
N SER A 119 26.67 -14.18 -21.88
CA SER A 119 26.21 -13.93 -20.51
C SER A 119 26.52 -15.12 -19.59
N TYR A 120 26.68 -16.32 -20.16
CA TYR A 120 27.05 -17.52 -19.40
C TYR A 120 28.47 -17.45 -18.84
N ASP A 121 29.42 -16.84 -19.57
CA ASP A 121 30.78 -16.65 -19.07
C ASP A 121 30.80 -15.66 -17.90
N LEU A 122 30.03 -14.56 -18.00
CA LEU A 122 29.85 -13.59 -16.91
C LEU A 122 29.19 -14.23 -15.68
N LEU A 123 28.21 -15.10 -15.90
CA LEU A 123 27.55 -15.87 -14.86
C LEU A 123 28.53 -16.76 -14.09
N ARG A 124 29.42 -17.45 -14.82
CA ARG A 124 30.46 -18.30 -14.22
C ARG A 124 31.54 -17.50 -13.50
N MET A 125 31.88 -16.32 -14.00
CA MET A 125 32.83 -15.42 -13.33
C MET A 125 32.30 -14.89 -12.00
N THR A 126 31.01 -14.56 -11.94
CA THR A 126 30.35 -14.08 -10.72
C THR A 126 29.91 -15.22 -9.80
N ASP A 127 29.76 -16.43 -10.33
CA ASP A 127 29.29 -17.63 -9.66
C ASP A 127 27.97 -17.43 -8.89
N GLY A 128 27.12 -16.51 -9.37
CA GLY A 128 25.89 -16.10 -8.69
C GLY A 128 26.11 -15.38 -7.35
N GLN A 129 27.34 -15.03 -6.99
CA GLN A 129 27.66 -14.47 -5.67
C GLN A 129 26.92 -13.15 -5.44
N PRO A 130 26.47 -12.88 -4.19
CA PRO A 130 25.82 -11.62 -3.86
C PRO A 130 26.76 -10.43 -4.09
N VAL A 131 26.22 -9.35 -4.67
CA VAL A 131 26.94 -8.11 -4.94
C VAL A 131 26.41 -7.01 -4.03
N ALA A 132 27.30 -6.18 -3.51
CA ALA A 132 26.92 -5.02 -2.69
C ALA A 132 26.22 -3.96 -3.55
N ARG A 133 25.21 -3.29 -2.98
CA ARG A 133 24.44 -2.21 -3.65
C ARG A 133 25.34 -1.19 -4.34
N ASP A 134 26.36 -0.70 -3.65
CA ASP A 134 27.19 0.40 -4.16
C ASP A 134 28.02 -0.01 -5.39
N ILE A 135 28.37 -1.30 -5.50
CA ILE A 135 29.04 -1.84 -6.69
C ILE A 135 28.08 -1.82 -7.88
N LEU A 136 26.84 -2.32 -7.70
CA LEU A 136 25.82 -2.31 -8.76
C LEU A 136 25.52 -0.88 -9.24
N VAL A 137 25.41 0.07 -8.30
CA VAL A 137 25.19 1.49 -8.61
C VAL A 137 26.36 2.04 -9.43
N GLN A 138 27.60 1.79 -9.02
CA GLN A 138 28.79 2.30 -9.71
C GLN A 138 28.94 1.71 -11.11
N GLU A 139 28.74 0.40 -11.26
CA GLU A 139 28.82 -0.31 -12.54
C GLU A 139 27.78 0.21 -13.53
N LEU A 140 26.51 0.27 -13.12
CA LEU A 140 25.42 0.77 -13.96
C LEU A 140 25.64 2.24 -14.35
N ILE A 141 26.06 3.08 -13.40
CA ILE A 141 26.37 4.49 -13.69
C ILE A 141 27.51 4.58 -14.72
N SER A 142 28.56 3.76 -14.60
CA SER A 142 29.67 3.73 -15.56
C SER A 142 29.19 3.35 -16.96
N GLU A 143 28.39 2.28 -17.10
CA GLU A 143 27.84 1.86 -18.39
C GLU A 143 26.98 2.96 -19.05
N LEU A 144 26.21 3.68 -18.24
CA LEU A 144 25.39 4.80 -18.71
C LEU A 144 26.23 6.02 -19.11
N PHE A 145 27.38 6.26 -18.46
CA PHE A 145 28.33 7.32 -18.83
C PHE A 145 29.08 7.00 -20.13
N ASP A 146 29.50 5.75 -20.33
CA ASP A 146 30.20 5.32 -21.55
C ASP A 146 29.28 5.35 -22.78
N GLY A 147 27.96 5.23 -22.59
CA GLY A 147 26.93 5.36 -23.63
C GLY A 147 26.59 6.81 -24.06
N ILE A 148 27.24 7.85 -23.53
CA ILE A 148 26.85 9.27 -23.72
C ILE A 148 27.01 9.80 -25.16
N SER A 149 27.48 9.00 -26.11
CA SER A 149 27.43 9.30 -27.54
C SER A 149 26.12 8.86 -28.20
N GLY A 150 24.98 9.41 -27.76
CA GLY A 150 23.69 9.33 -28.48
C GLY A 150 22.87 8.05 -28.31
N VAL A 151 23.25 7.13 -27.41
CA VAL A 151 22.48 5.91 -27.12
C VAL A 151 21.33 6.20 -26.15
N GLU A 152 20.17 5.58 -26.35
CA GLU A 152 19.04 5.66 -25.42
C GLU A 152 19.38 4.95 -24.10
N ALA A 153 19.06 5.55 -22.95
CA ALA A 153 19.41 4.99 -21.64
C ALA A 153 18.65 3.68 -21.30
N ARG A 154 17.45 3.49 -21.87
CA ARG A 154 16.55 2.38 -21.54
C ARG A 154 17.13 1.00 -21.92
N PRO A 155 17.67 0.78 -23.15
CA PRO A 155 18.35 -0.47 -23.49
C PRO A 155 19.47 -0.88 -22.53
N ILE A 156 20.25 0.10 -22.03
CA ILE A 156 21.33 -0.16 -21.07
C ILE A 156 20.74 -0.61 -19.73
N LEU A 157 19.72 0.10 -19.23
CA LEU A 157 19.01 -0.28 -18.00
C LEU A 157 18.38 -1.68 -18.09
N ASP A 158 17.75 -2.00 -19.22
CA ASP A 158 17.10 -3.30 -19.47
C ASP A 158 18.13 -4.43 -19.56
N GLY A 159 19.23 -4.22 -20.29
CA GLY A 159 20.34 -5.16 -20.37
C GLY A 159 20.98 -5.44 -19.00
N PHE A 160 21.21 -4.38 -18.21
CA PHE A 160 21.74 -4.49 -16.85
C PHE A 160 20.78 -5.27 -15.93
N TYR A 161 19.48 -4.93 -15.96
CA TYR A 161 18.46 -5.65 -15.19
C TYR A 161 18.44 -7.14 -15.53
N LYS A 162 18.40 -7.50 -16.81
CA LYS A 162 18.38 -8.90 -17.27
C LYS A 162 19.65 -9.66 -16.86
N ARG A 163 20.82 -9.03 -16.97
CA ARG A 163 22.11 -9.61 -16.56
C ARG A 163 22.13 -9.91 -15.07
N GLU A 164 21.73 -8.96 -14.24
CA GLU A 164 21.72 -9.14 -12.79
C GLU A 164 20.61 -10.08 -12.31
N GLN A 165 19.44 -10.06 -12.94
CA GLN A 165 18.39 -11.05 -12.71
C GLN A 165 18.88 -12.48 -12.98
N LEU A 166 19.62 -12.68 -14.07
CA LEU A 166 20.23 -13.97 -14.38
C LEU A 166 21.24 -14.41 -13.30
N ARG A 167 22.08 -13.49 -12.79
CA ARG A 167 23.02 -13.77 -11.69
C ARG A 167 22.29 -14.18 -10.41
N ILE A 168 21.25 -13.43 -10.04
CA ILE A 168 20.48 -13.67 -8.81
C ILE A 168 19.74 -15.02 -8.90
N ALA A 169 19.06 -15.26 -10.03
CA ALA A 169 18.36 -16.51 -10.26
C ALA A 169 19.31 -17.71 -10.30
N PHE A 170 20.51 -17.55 -10.87
CA PHE A 170 21.55 -18.57 -10.81
C PHE A 170 22.00 -18.88 -9.38
N GLY A 171 22.22 -17.84 -8.58
CA GLY A 171 22.52 -17.98 -7.15
C GLY A 171 21.48 -18.83 -6.43
N GLN A 172 20.19 -18.61 -6.72
CA GLN A 172 19.12 -19.39 -6.12
C GLN A 172 19.01 -20.83 -6.67
N LEU A 173 18.94 -20.98 -8.00
CA LEU A 173 18.64 -22.26 -8.65
C LEU A 173 19.81 -23.24 -8.60
N VAL A 174 21.04 -22.76 -8.72
CA VAL A 174 22.25 -23.58 -8.86
C VAL A 174 23.08 -23.60 -7.59
N ARG A 175 23.21 -22.45 -6.91
CA ARG A 175 24.01 -22.32 -5.69
C ARG A 175 23.20 -22.40 -4.41
N HIS A 176 21.89 -22.67 -4.51
CA HIS A 176 20.98 -22.84 -3.37
C HIS A 176 21.01 -21.67 -2.39
N GLN A 177 21.18 -20.44 -2.91
CA GLN A 177 21.12 -19.25 -2.07
C GLN A 177 19.76 -19.13 -1.38
N HIS A 178 19.81 -18.75 -0.11
CA HIS A 178 18.62 -18.61 0.72
C HIS A 178 17.70 -17.50 0.19
N ALA A 179 16.38 -17.70 0.28
CA ALA A 179 15.39 -16.78 -0.26
C ALA A 179 15.51 -15.33 0.25
N THR A 180 15.99 -15.15 1.48
CA THR A 180 16.24 -13.82 2.07
C THR A 180 17.42 -13.09 1.40
N VAL A 181 18.44 -13.83 0.96
CA VAL A 181 19.58 -13.27 0.22
C VAL A 181 19.14 -12.85 -1.18
N VAL A 182 18.34 -13.70 -1.84
CA VAL A 182 17.74 -13.42 -3.15
C VAL A 182 16.89 -12.15 -3.09
N GLY A 183 16.01 -12.05 -2.09
CA GLY A 183 15.15 -10.88 -1.89
C GLY A 183 15.94 -9.58 -1.72
N ARG A 184 17.04 -9.65 -0.97
CA ARG A 184 17.95 -8.51 -0.77
C ARG A 184 18.71 -8.12 -2.04
N GLN A 185 19.16 -9.11 -2.81
CA GLN A 185 19.86 -8.86 -4.08
C GLN A 185 18.93 -8.21 -5.12
N ASN A 186 17.68 -8.68 -5.22
CA ASN A 186 16.66 -8.03 -6.05
C ASN A 186 16.39 -6.59 -5.59
N ALA A 187 16.31 -6.35 -4.27
CA ALA A 187 16.16 -5.00 -3.73
C ALA A 187 17.37 -4.10 -4.07
N TYR A 188 18.60 -4.61 -4.00
CA TYR A 188 19.80 -3.85 -4.37
C TYR A 188 19.88 -3.54 -5.86
N LEU A 189 19.44 -4.47 -6.71
CA LEU A 189 19.29 -4.23 -8.14
C LEU A 189 18.26 -3.12 -8.42
N ALA A 190 17.09 -3.18 -7.78
CA ALA A 190 16.06 -2.14 -7.90
C ALA A 190 16.58 -0.78 -7.41
N ASP A 191 17.27 -0.72 -6.27
CA ASP A 191 17.92 0.49 -5.76
C ASP A 191 18.90 1.09 -6.78
N ALA A 192 19.73 0.25 -7.41
CA ALA A 192 20.71 0.68 -8.40
C ALA A 192 20.04 1.27 -9.64
N LEU A 193 19.00 0.59 -10.15
CA LEU A 193 18.20 1.06 -11.30
C LEU A 193 17.51 2.39 -11.00
N ILE A 194 16.89 2.53 -9.82
CA ILE A 194 16.22 3.76 -9.40
C ILE A 194 17.23 4.90 -9.26
N GLN A 195 18.38 4.65 -8.61
CA GLN A 195 19.43 5.66 -8.42
C GLN A 195 20.03 6.13 -9.75
N ALA A 196 20.36 5.21 -10.64
CA ALA A 196 20.92 5.53 -11.94
C ALA A 196 19.92 6.32 -12.81
N THR A 197 18.66 5.90 -12.81
CA THR A 197 17.58 6.58 -13.53
C THR A 197 17.31 7.98 -12.98
N LEU A 198 17.33 8.13 -11.65
CA LEU A 198 17.20 9.43 -10.99
C LEU A 198 18.33 10.37 -11.40
N ASN A 199 19.58 9.90 -11.43
CA ASN A 199 20.73 10.70 -11.84
C ASN A 199 20.58 11.20 -13.29
N ILE A 200 20.14 10.33 -14.21
CA ILE A 200 19.88 10.70 -15.60
C ILE A 200 18.74 11.72 -15.69
N ALA A 201 17.64 11.49 -14.97
CA ALA A 201 16.50 12.39 -14.98
C ALA A 201 16.88 13.78 -14.44
N MET A 202 17.57 13.83 -13.31
CA MET A 202 18.10 15.06 -12.71
C MET A 202 19.04 15.79 -13.68
N ALA A 203 20.01 15.09 -14.28
CA ALA A 203 20.96 15.70 -15.21
C ALA A 203 20.25 16.31 -16.44
N ARG A 204 19.30 15.58 -17.04
CA ARG A 204 18.54 16.04 -18.22
C ARG A 204 17.68 17.27 -17.92
N GLU A 205 16.99 17.27 -16.79
CA GLU A 205 16.16 18.41 -16.40
C GLU A 205 17.02 19.63 -16.02
N THR A 206 18.16 19.40 -15.35
CA THR A 206 19.12 20.46 -14.95
C THR A 206 19.74 21.16 -16.16
N VAL A 207 20.15 20.41 -17.21
CA VAL A 207 20.72 21.00 -18.44
C VAL A 207 19.77 22.01 -19.09
N ARG A 208 18.45 21.74 -19.06
CA ARG A 208 17.46 22.59 -19.70
C ARG A 208 16.97 23.75 -18.83
N ARG A 209 16.93 23.55 -17.51
CA ARG A 209 16.20 24.43 -16.57
C ARG A 209 17.05 25.02 -15.47
N GLY A 210 18.32 24.67 -15.40
CA GLY A 210 19.21 25.01 -14.29
C GLY A 210 18.95 24.15 -13.04
N VAL A 211 19.68 24.47 -11.98
CA VAL A 211 19.64 23.75 -10.70
C VAL A 211 18.49 24.30 -9.86
N PRO A 212 17.65 23.46 -9.23
CA PRO A 212 16.63 23.91 -8.28
C PRO A 212 17.31 24.45 -7.01
N LEU A 213 17.05 25.71 -6.64
CA LEU A 213 17.56 26.30 -5.41
C LEU A 213 16.45 26.49 -4.39
N GLY A 214 16.75 26.25 -3.12
CA GLY A 214 15.92 26.64 -1.98
C GLY A 214 15.93 28.15 -1.77
N ARG A 215 15.14 28.61 -0.79
CA ARG A 215 15.07 30.04 -0.42
C ARG A 215 16.36 30.57 0.20
N ASP A 216 17.17 29.67 0.73
CA ASP A 216 18.51 29.91 1.28
C ASP A 216 19.62 29.99 0.21
N GLY A 217 19.26 29.77 -1.07
CA GLY A 217 20.20 29.75 -2.18
C GLY A 217 21.00 28.45 -2.31
N GLN A 218 20.74 27.45 -1.48
CA GLN A 218 21.36 26.12 -1.59
C GLN A 218 20.58 25.23 -2.57
N PRO A 219 21.21 24.22 -3.20
CA PRO A 219 20.49 23.26 -4.01
C PRO A 219 19.40 22.54 -3.22
N ALA A 220 18.18 22.52 -3.74
CA ALA A 220 17.10 21.76 -3.14
C ALA A 220 17.36 20.25 -3.30
N ARG A 221 17.08 19.48 -2.24
CA ARG A 221 17.34 18.04 -2.16
C ARG A 221 16.07 17.26 -2.51
N LEU A 222 16.25 16.14 -3.23
CA LEU A 222 15.20 15.18 -3.57
C LEU A 222 15.63 13.79 -3.11
N VAL A 223 14.71 13.05 -2.51
CA VAL A 223 14.88 11.65 -2.14
C VAL A 223 13.72 10.81 -2.68
N VAL A 224 14.05 9.59 -3.10
CA VAL A 224 13.07 8.55 -3.40
C VAL A 224 13.05 7.60 -2.21
N MET A 225 11.89 7.49 -1.57
CA MET A 225 11.60 6.54 -0.51
C MET A 225 10.87 5.34 -1.10
N SER A 226 11.00 4.19 -0.45
CA SER A 226 10.21 2.99 -0.76
C SER A 226 9.63 2.38 0.51
N VAL A 227 8.51 1.68 0.34
CA VAL A 227 7.79 0.88 1.34
C VAL A 227 7.49 -0.52 0.77
N GLY A 228 6.89 -1.39 1.56
CA GLY A 228 6.58 -2.78 1.20
C GLY A 228 7.85 -3.62 1.01
N LYS A 229 7.80 -4.60 0.09
CA LYS A 229 8.88 -5.56 -0.15
C LYS A 229 10.23 -4.90 -0.49
N LEU A 230 10.26 -3.85 -1.33
CA LEU A 230 11.51 -3.12 -1.61
C LEU A 230 12.01 -2.37 -0.37
N GLY A 231 11.09 -1.76 0.39
CA GLY A 231 11.39 -1.09 1.65
C GLY A 231 12.05 -2.04 2.66
N ALA A 232 11.48 -3.24 2.81
CA ALA A 232 11.97 -4.30 3.68
C ALA A 232 13.21 -5.06 3.13
N GLN A 233 13.68 -4.76 1.92
CA GLN A 233 14.75 -5.51 1.24
C GLN A 233 14.41 -7.00 1.03
N GLN A 234 13.14 -7.29 0.78
CA GLN A 234 12.58 -8.63 0.55
C GLN A 234 11.90 -8.71 -0.82
N LEU A 235 12.48 -8.06 -1.84
CA LEU A 235 11.88 -7.94 -3.17
C LEU A 235 11.93 -9.28 -3.93
N ASP A 236 10.77 -9.75 -4.40
CA ASP A 236 10.67 -10.97 -5.20
C ASP A 236 10.94 -10.71 -6.70
N PHE A 237 10.69 -11.70 -7.56
CA PHE A 237 10.97 -11.58 -9.00
C PHE A 237 9.88 -10.82 -9.78
N SER A 238 8.76 -10.44 -9.15
CA SER A 238 7.71 -9.65 -9.80
C SER A 238 8.18 -8.25 -10.20
N GLY A 239 9.20 -7.72 -9.51
CA GLY A 239 9.69 -6.36 -9.75
C GLY A 239 8.69 -5.26 -9.36
N ARG A 240 7.65 -5.59 -8.58
CA ARG A 240 6.66 -4.63 -8.05
C ARG A 240 7.26 -3.81 -6.92
N VAL A 241 7.27 -2.50 -7.08
CA VAL A 241 7.89 -1.56 -6.13
C VAL A 241 6.95 -0.39 -5.81
N LYS A 242 6.84 -0.06 -4.52
CA LYS A 242 6.10 1.11 -4.04
C LYS A 242 7.06 2.26 -3.79
N LEU A 243 6.90 3.38 -4.50
CA LEU A 243 7.81 4.53 -4.45
C LEU A 243 7.12 5.83 -4.03
N MET A 244 7.85 6.66 -3.31
CA MET A 244 7.43 7.98 -2.83
C MET A 244 8.54 9.00 -3.07
N PHE A 245 8.22 10.13 -3.71
CA PHE A 245 9.20 11.19 -3.99
C PHE A 245 9.01 12.36 -3.03
N VAL A 246 10.06 12.68 -2.28
CA VAL A 246 10.04 13.74 -1.25
C VAL A 246 11.17 14.73 -1.47
N TYR A 247 10.88 16.02 -1.38
CA TYR A 247 11.89 17.08 -1.47
C TYR A 247 11.85 18.02 -0.25
N ASP A 248 12.93 18.75 -0.01
CA ASP A 248 13.08 19.52 1.24
C ASP A 248 12.56 20.96 1.18
N GLN A 249 12.84 21.70 0.10
CA GLN A 249 12.62 23.15 0.03
C GLN A 249 11.91 23.64 -1.24
N ASP A 250 10.97 24.57 -1.04
CA ASP A 250 10.40 25.38 -2.13
C ASP A 250 11.42 26.39 -2.64
N GLY A 251 11.28 26.77 -3.90
CA GLY A 251 12.15 27.74 -4.55
C GLY A 251 12.04 27.66 -6.05
N PHE A 252 13.08 28.11 -6.75
CA PHE A 252 13.09 28.22 -8.21
C PHE A 252 14.38 27.70 -8.81
N THR A 253 14.29 27.21 -10.04
CA THR A 253 15.46 26.80 -10.83
C THR A 253 16.27 28.00 -11.34
N THR A 254 17.57 27.81 -11.58
CA THR A 254 18.49 28.87 -12.03
C THR A 254 18.51 29.16 -13.53
N GLY A 255 17.82 28.36 -14.35
CA GLY A 255 17.84 28.50 -15.80
C GLY A 255 17.05 29.71 -16.32
N GLU A 256 17.12 29.93 -17.64
CA GLU A 256 16.44 31.07 -18.30
C GLU A 256 14.92 31.04 -18.08
N GLN A 257 14.32 29.84 -18.08
CA GLN A 257 12.93 29.61 -17.69
C GLN A 257 12.89 29.14 -16.24
N ARG A 258 12.72 30.07 -15.30
CA ARG A 258 12.55 29.75 -13.88
C ARG A 258 11.30 28.88 -13.69
N GLN A 259 11.46 27.72 -13.08
CA GLN A 259 10.36 26.84 -12.68
C GLN A 259 10.37 26.66 -11.17
N GLU A 260 9.20 26.43 -10.58
CA GLU A 260 9.11 26.07 -9.18
C GLU A 260 9.79 24.71 -8.93
N ASN A 261 10.47 24.55 -7.78
CA ASN A 261 11.13 23.29 -7.43
C ASN A 261 10.14 22.10 -7.47
N LYS A 262 8.89 22.31 -7.04
CA LYS A 262 7.83 21.30 -7.11
C LYS A 262 7.61 20.81 -8.54
N GLU A 263 7.47 21.72 -9.51
CA GLU A 263 7.28 21.37 -10.92
C GLU A 263 8.52 20.69 -11.51
N PHE A 264 9.71 21.17 -11.16
CA PHE A 264 10.96 20.58 -11.59
C PHE A 264 11.06 19.11 -11.13
N PHE A 265 10.84 18.85 -9.83
CA PHE A 265 10.90 17.51 -9.29
C PHE A 265 9.74 16.62 -9.77
N GLN A 266 8.55 17.17 -9.99
CA GLN A 266 7.44 16.44 -10.60
C GLN A 266 7.85 15.87 -11.98
N ARG A 267 8.57 16.66 -12.81
CA ARG A 267 9.09 16.19 -14.11
C ARG A 267 10.16 15.12 -13.95
N VAL A 268 11.06 15.28 -12.97
CA VAL A 268 12.08 14.28 -12.64
C VAL A 268 11.41 12.95 -12.26
N ALA A 269 10.43 12.97 -11.34
CA ALA A 269 9.69 11.79 -10.92
C ALA A 269 8.96 11.12 -12.08
N THR A 270 8.21 11.88 -12.90
CA THR A 270 7.54 11.34 -14.10
C THR A 270 8.52 10.69 -15.07
N ARG A 271 9.71 11.28 -15.25
CA ARG A 271 10.74 10.72 -16.13
C ARG A 271 11.34 9.44 -15.56
N VAL A 272 11.56 9.37 -14.25
CA VAL A 272 12.02 8.15 -13.57
C VAL A 272 10.99 7.03 -13.76
N THR A 273 9.71 7.30 -13.47
CA THR A 273 8.62 6.34 -13.69
C THR A 273 8.59 5.85 -15.13
N LYS A 274 8.58 6.76 -16.11
CA LYS A 274 8.54 6.39 -17.54
C LYS A 274 9.76 5.55 -17.97
N LEU A 275 10.96 5.88 -17.49
CA LEU A 275 12.18 5.14 -17.85
C LEU A 275 12.25 3.74 -17.23
N LEU A 276 11.51 3.46 -16.15
CA LEU A 276 11.52 2.16 -15.47
C LEU A 276 10.30 1.31 -15.81
N SER A 277 9.11 1.91 -15.92
CA SER A 277 7.86 1.21 -16.26
C SER A 277 7.67 1.01 -17.77
N GLY A 278 8.38 1.75 -18.61
CA GLY A 278 8.23 1.65 -20.07
C GLY A 278 6.96 2.36 -20.60
N ASP A 279 6.81 2.34 -21.93
CA ASP A 279 5.58 2.72 -22.62
C ASP A 279 4.71 1.46 -22.87
N SER A 280 3.46 1.61 -23.30
CA SER A 280 2.48 0.50 -23.45
C SER A 280 2.96 -0.71 -24.24
N ASP A 281 3.92 -0.52 -25.15
CA ASP A 281 4.42 -1.56 -26.07
C ASP A 281 5.69 -2.24 -25.56
N GLN A 282 6.19 -1.86 -24.38
CA GLN A 282 7.40 -2.39 -23.77
C GLN A 282 7.10 -3.02 -22.42
N MET A 283 7.75 -4.15 -22.12
CA MET A 283 7.69 -4.72 -20.77
C MET A 283 8.38 -3.78 -19.76
N PRO A 284 7.81 -3.59 -18.56
CA PRO A 284 8.43 -2.80 -17.50
C PRO A 284 9.73 -3.47 -17.01
N ILE A 285 10.71 -2.65 -16.60
CA ILE A 285 11.87 -3.14 -15.81
C ILE A 285 11.44 -3.29 -14.35
N LEU A 286 10.66 -2.32 -13.85
CA LEU A 286 10.01 -2.35 -12.54
C LEU A 286 8.55 -1.91 -12.70
N GLU A 287 7.64 -2.62 -12.03
CA GLU A 287 6.24 -2.23 -11.90
C GLU A 287 6.13 -1.23 -10.74
N ILE A 288 6.01 0.06 -11.06
CA ILE A 288 6.04 1.14 -10.06
C ILE A 288 4.62 1.50 -9.65
N GLU A 289 4.34 1.31 -8.37
CA GLU A 289 3.17 1.86 -7.69
C GLU A 289 3.59 3.11 -6.91
N HIS A 290 2.82 4.19 -7.05
CA HIS A 290 3.12 5.45 -6.36
C HIS A 290 2.38 5.52 -5.02
N VAL A 291 3.11 5.72 -3.93
CA VAL A 291 2.51 5.93 -2.61
C VAL A 291 1.91 7.33 -2.58
N VAL A 292 0.58 7.40 -2.56
CA VAL A 292 -0.11 8.69 -2.59
C VAL A 292 -0.13 9.33 -1.21
N LEU A 293 0.59 10.43 -1.08
CA LEU A 293 0.83 11.15 0.16
C LEU A 293 -0.27 12.15 0.57
N VAL A 294 -1.29 12.39 -0.27
CA VAL A 294 -2.32 13.41 0.01
C VAL A 294 -3.69 12.96 -0.52
N GLY A 295 -4.46 12.25 0.31
CA GLY A 295 -5.93 12.27 0.40
C GLY A 295 -6.81 11.99 -0.84
N ARG A 296 -6.26 11.71 -2.02
CA ARG A 296 -6.99 11.35 -3.24
C ARG A 296 -6.14 10.38 -4.06
N SER A 297 -6.77 9.47 -4.78
CA SER A 297 -6.12 8.56 -5.73
C SER A 297 -5.33 9.29 -6.85
N GLU A 298 -5.53 10.61 -7.00
CA GLU A 298 -4.86 11.50 -7.96
C GLU A 298 -4.04 12.63 -7.28
N GLY A 299 -3.20 12.28 -6.31
CA GLY A 299 -2.28 13.21 -5.67
C GLY A 299 -1.05 13.58 -6.54
N PRO A 300 -0.30 14.65 -6.21
CA PRO A 300 0.97 14.92 -6.87
C PRO A 300 1.98 13.80 -6.59
N LEU A 301 2.79 13.44 -7.59
CA LEU A 301 3.83 12.39 -7.44
C LEU A 301 4.94 12.80 -6.47
N VAL A 302 5.17 14.10 -6.33
CA VAL A 302 6.20 14.67 -5.48
C VAL A 302 5.58 15.58 -4.43
N VAL A 303 6.00 15.40 -3.18
CA VAL A 303 5.50 16.18 -2.03
C VAL A 303 6.67 16.72 -1.22
N GLN A 304 6.51 17.91 -0.64
CA GLN A 304 7.52 18.47 0.24
C GLN A 304 7.50 17.75 1.59
N ILE A 305 8.66 17.53 2.19
CA ILE A 305 8.81 16.85 3.49
C ILE A 305 7.89 17.43 4.57
N LYS A 306 7.72 18.76 4.63
CA LYS A 306 6.87 19.43 5.63
C LYS A 306 5.39 19.08 5.44
N ASP A 307 4.94 18.95 4.20
CA ASP A 307 3.54 18.70 3.86
C ASP A 307 3.21 17.22 4.01
N ALA A 308 4.14 16.33 3.64
CA ALA A 308 4.03 14.90 3.88
C ALA A 308 3.90 14.58 5.38
N VAL A 309 4.75 15.18 6.23
CA VAL A 309 4.67 15.00 7.69
C VAL A 309 3.34 15.49 8.24
N ARG A 310 2.89 16.69 7.86
CA ARG A 310 1.59 17.24 8.27
C ARG A 310 0.43 16.36 7.86
N HIS A 311 0.47 15.79 6.65
CA HIS A 311 -0.57 14.89 6.17
C HIS A 311 -0.70 13.66 7.07
N TYR A 312 0.42 12.96 7.33
CA TYR A 312 0.40 11.78 8.19
C TYR A 312 -0.04 12.11 9.61
N GLU A 313 0.48 13.19 10.20
CA GLU A 313 0.11 13.62 11.55
C GLU A 313 -1.40 13.90 11.70
N ASN A 314 -2.01 14.59 10.72
CA ASN A 314 -3.40 15.05 10.80
C ASN A 314 -4.42 14.03 10.31
N SER A 315 -4.12 13.34 9.21
CA SER A 315 -5.08 12.55 8.43
C SER A 315 -4.61 11.11 8.15
N GLY A 316 -3.38 10.75 8.55
CA GLY A 316 -2.83 9.43 8.28
C GLY A 316 -3.61 8.30 8.96
N ARG A 317 -3.82 7.22 8.23
CA ARG A 317 -4.60 6.04 8.62
C ARG A 317 -3.72 4.93 9.20
N THR A 318 -4.31 3.97 9.90
CA THR A 318 -3.55 2.92 10.62
C THR A 318 -2.82 1.98 9.67
N TYR A 319 -3.43 1.57 8.56
CA TYR A 319 -2.77 0.72 7.55
C TYR A 319 -1.53 1.41 6.95
N GLN A 320 -1.57 2.73 6.76
CA GLN A 320 -0.41 3.48 6.27
C GLN A 320 0.76 3.42 7.26
N ARG A 321 0.50 3.24 8.56
CA ARG A 321 1.59 3.01 9.53
C ARG A 321 2.27 1.67 9.30
N GLN A 322 1.48 0.63 9.06
CA GLN A 322 2.02 -0.71 8.79
C GLN A 322 2.91 -0.66 7.55
N GLU A 323 2.42 -0.09 6.45
CA GLU A 323 3.23 0.07 5.23
C GLU A 323 4.53 0.84 5.51
N LEU A 324 4.45 1.92 6.31
CA LEU A 324 5.60 2.77 6.64
C LEU A 324 6.61 2.14 7.61
N ILE A 325 6.34 1.00 8.26
CA ILE A 325 7.34 0.25 9.05
C ILE A 325 8.56 -0.08 8.17
N THR A 326 8.30 -0.45 6.93
CA THR A 326 9.33 -0.86 5.97
C THR A 326 9.99 0.33 5.26
N MET A 327 9.63 1.57 5.62
CA MET A 327 10.03 2.75 4.87
C MET A 327 11.55 2.98 4.93
N ARG A 328 12.19 3.12 3.77
CA ARG A 328 13.60 3.53 3.67
C ARG A 328 13.90 4.38 2.44
N PRO A 329 14.96 5.21 2.46
CA PRO A 329 15.46 5.84 1.25
C PRO A 329 16.12 4.80 0.32
N VAL A 330 15.82 4.89 -0.98
CA VAL A 330 16.36 3.99 -2.02
C VAL A 330 17.26 4.73 -3.01
N ALA A 331 17.00 6.02 -3.26
CA ALA A 331 17.77 6.85 -4.18
C ALA A 331 17.71 8.34 -3.85
N GLY A 332 18.68 9.11 -4.37
CA GLY A 332 18.76 10.56 -4.19
C GLY A 332 19.51 10.95 -2.92
N ASP A 333 19.04 11.97 -2.22
CA ASP A 333 19.64 12.39 -0.95
C ASP A 333 19.19 11.47 0.19
N LEU A 334 20.00 10.46 0.51
CA LEU A 334 19.67 9.46 1.52
C LEU A 334 19.58 10.06 2.93
N GLU A 335 20.29 11.17 3.22
CA GLU A 335 20.22 11.85 4.51
C GLU A 335 18.88 12.56 4.69
N LEU A 336 18.36 13.22 3.63
CA LEU A 336 17.00 13.77 3.63
C LEU A 336 15.96 12.66 3.91
N GLY A 337 16.13 11.48 3.32
CA GLY A 337 15.26 10.35 3.60
C GLY A 337 15.30 9.87 5.04
N LYS A 338 16.50 9.81 5.66
CA LYS A 338 16.66 9.52 7.08
C LYS A 338 16.06 10.60 7.97
N GLU A 339 16.15 11.87 7.58
CA GLU A 339 15.47 12.99 8.26
C GLU A 339 13.95 12.81 8.22
N PHE A 340 13.39 12.43 7.06
CA PHE A 340 11.97 12.18 6.89
C PHE A 340 11.47 10.99 7.72
N ALA A 341 12.18 9.86 7.69
CA ALA A 341 11.86 8.69 8.49
C ALA A 341 11.84 9.01 10.00
N ARG A 342 12.85 9.73 10.50
CA ARG A 342 12.91 10.16 11.92
C ARG A 342 11.74 11.06 12.32
N LYS A 343 11.24 11.91 11.42
CA LYS A 343 10.07 12.77 11.69
C LYS A 343 8.80 11.94 11.83
N LEU A 344 8.65 10.88 11.04
CA LEU A 344 7.47 10.00 11.07
C LEU A 344 7.55 8.90 12.14
N GLU A 345 8.73 8.60 12.65
CA GLU A 345 8.95 7.51 13.62
C GLU A 345 7.98 7.54 14.81
N ARG A 346 7.77 8.72 15.42
CA ARG A 346 6.84 8.90 16.56
C ARG A 346 5.38 8.71 16.17
N TRP A 347 5.04 8.95 14.91
CA TRP A 347 3.70 8.78 14.40
C TRP A 347 3.42 7.32 14.03
N ILE A 348 4.42 6.60 13.50
CA ILE A 348 4.38 5.16 13.20
C ILE A 348 4.32 4.36 14.51
N TYR A 349 5.32 4.53 15.38
CA TYR A 349 5.47 3.77 16.62
C TYR A 349 4.95 4.55 17.83
N ARG A 350 3.62 4.55 18.00
CA ARG A 350 2.98 5.21 19.14
C ARG A 350 3.10 4.36 20.39
N ARG A 351 3.33 5.00 21.54
CA ARG A 351 3.30 4.32 22.84
C ARG A 351 1.91 3.86 23.26
N PHE A 352 0.87 4.53 22.78
CA PHE A 352 -0.52 4.24 23.11
C PHE A 352 -1.31 4.10 21.81
N LEU A 353 -1.76 2.88 21.52
CA LEU A 353 -2.76 2.65 20.47
C LEU A 353 -4.14 2.97 21.03
N SER A 354 -4.91 3.75 20.27
CA SER A 354 -6.31 4.00 20.58
C SER A 354 -7.16 2.82 20.12
N ARG A 355 -8.35 2.67 20.70
CA ARG A 355 -9.32 1.65 20.30
C ARG A 355 -9.65 1.72 18.80
N ALA A 356 -9.65 2.91 18.18
CA ALA A 356 -9.80 3.04 16.73
C ALA A 356 -8.61 2.50 15.92
N ASP A 357 -7.38 2.61 16.41
CA ASP A 357 -6.23 2.01 15.72
C ASP A 357 -6.39 0.49 15.68
N ILE A 358 -6.75 -0.08 16.82
CA ILE A 358 -7.02 -1.51 17.02
C ILE A 358 -8.16 -1.98 16.11
N THR A 359 -9.31 -1.31 16.14
CA THR A 359 -10.47 -1.67 15.30
C THR A 359 -10.14 -1.54 13.82
N GLY A 360 -9.44 -0.47 13.40
CA GLY A 360 -9.07 -0.29 12.00
C GLY A 360 -8.13 -1.37 11.47
N ILE A 361 -7.26 -1.92 12.31
CA ILE A 361 -6.39 -3.05 11.95
C ILE A 361 -7.19 -4.35 11.87
N LYS A 362 -8.09 -4.61 12.84
CA LYS A 362 -8.98 -5.78 12.81
C LYS A 362 -9.85 -5.78 11.55
N ALA A 363 -10.39 -4.63 11.17
CA ALA A 363 -11.19 -4.46 9.96
C ALA A 363 -10.38 -4.76 8.69
N LEU A 364 -9.11 -4.34 8.64
CA LEU A 364 -8.21 -4.63 7.52
C LEU A 364 -7.91 -6.13 7.40
N LYS A 365 -7.65 -6.82 8.51
CA LYS A 365 -7.48 -8.29 8.51
C LYS A 365 -8.71 -8.99 7.94
N ARG A 366 -9.89 -8.68 8.48
CA ARG A 366 -11.17 -9.28 8.03
C ARG A 366 -11.47 -9.01 6.56
N ARG A 367 -11.05 -7.86 6.03
CA ARG A 367 -11.21 -7.55 4.61
C ARG A 367 -10.37 -8.49 3.77
N ILE A 368 -9.08 -8.63 4.08
CA ILE A 368 -8.21 -9.58 3.41
C ILE A 368 -8.79 -10.99 3.52
N ASP A 369 -9.18 -11.43 4.73
CA ASP A 369 -9.81 -12.74 4.96
C ASP A 369 -11.09 -12.97 4.12
N ARG A 370 -11.89 -11.92 3.87
CA ARG A 370 -13.09 -12.00 3.01
C ARG A 370 -12.76 -12.00 1.52
N ASP A 371 -11.85 -11.13 1.09
CA ASP A 371 -11.38 -11.05 -0.29
C ASP A 371 -10.73 -12.40 -0.70
N LEU A 372 -10.15 -13.12 0.26
CA LEU A 372 -9.61 -14.48 0.13
C LEU A 372 -10.68 -15.59 0.09
N ALA A 373 -11.80 -15.40 0.78
CA ALA A 373 -12.88 -16.39 0.83
C ALA A 373 -13.67 -16.51 -0.49
N GLU A 374 -13.54 -15.53 -1.40
CA GLU A 374 -14.16 -15.54 -2.74
C GLU A 374 -13.26 -16.18 -3.83
N GLY A 375 -12.14 -16.81 -3.47
CA GLY A 375 -11.15 -17.38 -4.38
C GLY A 375 -11.29 -18.88 -4.74
N THR A 376 -10.74 -19.23 -5.90
CA THR A 376 -10.76 -20.49 -6.67
C THR A 376 -10.23 -21.75 -5.96
N SER A 377 -10.34 -22.95 -6.58
CA SER A 377 -9.86 -24.22 -6.00
C SER A 377 -8.33 -24.37 -5.84
N GLU A 378 -7.54 -23.33 -6.10
CA GLU A 378 -6.07 -23.35 -6.11
C GLU A 378 -5.50 -22.55 -4.93
N LEU A 379 -4.57 -23.16 -4.19
CA LEU A 379 -3.92 -22.59 -3.01
C LEU A 379 -3.02 -21.39 -3.39
N ASN A 380 -3.30 -20.19 -2.89
CA ASN A 380 -2.50 -18.98 -3.05
C ASN A 380 -1.49 -18.85 -1.90
N LEU A 381 -0.20 -18.94 -2.20
CA LEU A 381 0.84 -18.90 -1.16
C LEU A 381 1.13 -17.49 -0.63
N VAL A 382 0.66 -16.46 -1.32
CA VAL A 382 0.88 -15.06 -0.95
C VAL A 382 -0.25 -14.58 -0.06
N GLU A 383 -1.48 -14.75 -0.54
CA GLU A 383 -2.64 -14.08 0.04
C GLU A 383 -3.42 -15.01 1.02
N ASP A 384 -3.55 -16.32 0.77
CA ASP A 384 -4.39 -17.20 1.62
C ASP A 384 -3.93 -17.26 3.08
N GLY A 385 -4.82 -17.71 3.96
CA GLY A 385 -4.53 -17.95 5.38
C GLY A 385 -3.29 -18.83 5.59
N GLY A 386 -2.34 -18.32 6.38
CA GLY A 386 -1.01 -18.88 6.59
C GLY A 386 0.03 -18.50 5.55
N GLY A 387 -0.34 -17.67 4.57
CA GLY A 387 0.51 -17.22 3.48
C GLY A 387 1.55 -16.16 3.86
N GLN A 388 2.29 -15.70 2.85
CA GLN A 388 3.35 -14.71 3.02
C GLN A 388 2.83 -13.39 3.59
N GLU A 389 1.78 -12.81 3.00
CA GLU A 389 1.29 -11.48 3.38
C GLU A 389 0.60 -11.46 4.75
N GLU A 390 -0.13 -12.53 5.12
CA GLU A 390 -0.72 -12.62 6.45
C GLU A 390 0.36 -12.63 7.55
N THR A 391 1.46 -13.35 7.31
CA THR A 391 2.61 -13.37 8.23
C THR A 391 3.23 -11.98 8.35
N GLU A 392 3.50 -11.32 7.23
CA GLU A 392 4.08 -9.97 7.21
C GLU A 392 3.18 -8.97 7.94
N PHE A 393 1.86 -9.07 7.70
CA PHE A 393 0.86 -8.24 8.35
C PHE A 393 0.83 -8.44 9.86
N ALA A 394 0.81 -9.70 10.33
CA ALA A 394 0.77 -10.03 11.74
C ALA A 394 2.04 -9.57 12.48
N ILE A 395 3.21 -9.76 11.88
CA ILE A 395 4.48 -9.31 12.44
C ILE A 395 4.54 -7.78 12.49
N GLN A 396 4.20 -7.09 11.40
CA GLN A 396 4.12 -5.62 11.37
C GLN A 396 3.11 -5.08 12.38
N PHE A 397 2.01 -5.80 12.61
CA PHE A 397 1.04 -5.48 13.64
C PHE A 397 1.64 -5.53 15.04
N LEU A 398 2.34 -6.62 15.39
CA LEU A 398 3.04 -6.74 16.68
C LEU A 398 4.11 -5.64 16.84
N GLN A 399 4.80 -5.27 15.75
CA GLN A 399 5.72 -4.13 15.75
C GLN A 399 5.00 -2.79 16.00
N LEU A 400 3.79 -2.58 15.48
CA LEU A 400 3.02 -1.35 15.75
C LEU A 400 2.56 -1.24 17.21
N ILE A 401 2.11 -2.35 17.81
CA ILE A 401 1.68 -2.36 19.21
C ILE A 401 2.87 -2.11 20.13
N ASN A 402 3.98 -2.80 19.89
CA ASN A 402 5.06 -2.88 20.86
C ASN A 402 6.21 -1.92 20.55
N GLY A 403 6.41 -1.52 19.30
CA GLY A 403 7.53 -0.69 18.84
C GLY A 403 7.57 0.73 19.42
N GLY A 404 6.46 1.21 19.99
CA GLY A 404 6.45 2.45 20.77
C GLY A 404 7.26 2.36 22.08
N ASN A 405 7.26 1.18 22.70
CA ASN A 405 7.93 0.89 23.97
C ASN A 405 9.25 0.13 23.78
N LEU A 406 9.35 -0.69 22.73
CA LEU A 406 10.50 -1.53 22.40
C LEU A 406 11.12 -1.09 21.07
N PRO A 407 12.11 -0.16 21.07
CA PRO A 407 12.77 0.30 19.85
C PRO A 407 13.44 -0.80 19.03
N GLU A 408 13.81 -1.91 19.66
CA GLU A 408 14.41 -3.10 19.05
C GLU A 408 13.50 -3.71 17.99
N LEU A 409 12.18 -3.53 18.12
CA LEU A 409 11.19 -4.00 17.14
C LEU A 409 11.07 -3.09 15.92
N ARG A 410 11.80 -1.98 15.83
CA ARG A 410 11.71 -1.02 14.69
C ARG A 410 12.61 -1.43 13.53
N VAL A 411 12.61 -2.73 13.22
CA VAL A 411 13.34 -3.33 12.11
C VAL A 411 12.43 -3.47 10.90
N ALA A 412 12.99 -3.40 9.70
CA ALA A 412 12.19 -3.37 8.47
C ALA A 412 11.86 -4.78 7.94
N THR A 413 12.71 -5.77 8.19
CA THR A 413 12.56 -7.12 7.60
C THR A 413 11.71 -8.02 8.48
N THR A 414 10.84 -8.82 7.87
CA THR A 414 9.96 -9.76 8.61
C THR A 414 10.76 -10.77 9.43
N VAL A 415 11.84 -11.30 8.86
CA VAL A 415 12.70 -12.28 9.54
C VAL A 415 13.34 -11.68 10.78
N GLU A 416 13.95 -10.51 10.67
CA GLU A 416 14.56 -9.83 11.82
C GLU A 416 13.49 -9.43 12.86
N ALA A 417 12.30 -9.01 12.41
CA ALA A 417 11.20 -8.69 13.31
C ALA A 417 10.75 -9.91 14.12
N ILE A 418 10.63 -11.10 13.51
CA ILE A 418 10.32 -12.35 14.22
C ILE A 418 11.40 -12.67 15.26
N GLU A 419 12.68 -12.48 14.93
CA GLU A 419 13.78 -12.67 15.87
C GLU A 419 13.69 -11.72 17.06
N GLN A 420 13.51 -10.42 16.80
CA GLN A 420 13.41 -9.40 17.84
C GLN A 420 12.17 -9.57 18.73
N LEU A 421 11.05 -10.03 18.16
CA LEU A 421 9.85 -10.38 18.93
C LEU A 421 10.10 -11.56 19.89
N SER A 422 10.94 -12.51 19.50
CA SER A 422 11.33 -13.61 20.40
C SER A 422 12.34 -13.16 21.47
N GLU A 423 13.31 -12.31 21.11
CA GLU A 423 14.28 -11.74 22.06
C GLU A 423 13.61 -10.85 23.13
N THR A 424 12.46 -10.27 22.80
CA THR A 424 11.64 -9.46 23.71
C THR A 424 10.55 -10.25 24.43
N GLU A 425 10.59 -11.58 24.34
CA GLU A 425 9.64 -12.52 24.99
C GLU A 425 8.17 -12.34 24.55
N LEU A 426 7.92 -11.66 23.43
CA LEU A 426 6.59 -11.55 22.81
C LEU A 426 6.23 -12.77 21.96
N LEU A 427 7.23 -13.54 21.54
CA LEU A 427 7.08 -14.85 20.90
C LEU A 427 7.89 -15.89 21.65
N SER A 428 7.30 -17.06 21.86
CA SER A 428 8.04 -18.22 22.36
C SER A 428 9.07 -18.70 21.33
N SER A 429 10.09 -19.43 21.79
CA SER A 429 11.12 -19.98 20.90
C SER A 429 10.56 -20.99 19.89
N GLU A 430 9.47 -21.68 20.24
CA GLU A 430 8.76 -22.60 19.34
C GLU A 430 8.04 -21.84 18.23
N GLU A 431 7.25 -20.82 18.58
CA GLU A 431 6.60 -19.94 17.59
C GLU A 431 7.61 -19.29 16.66
N ARG A 432 8.71 -18.77 17.21
CA ARG A 432 9.79 -18.18 16.39
C ARG A 432 10.30 -19.17 15.35
N SER A 433 10.64 -20.40 15.75
CA SER A 433 11.17 -21.41 14.83
C SER A 433 10.17 -21.70 13.71
N VAL A 434 8.91 -21.97 14.10
CA VAL A 434 7.86 -22.35 13.16
C VAL A 434 7.53 -21.21 12.18
N LEU A 435 7.44 -19.96 12.65
CA LEU A 435 7.18 -18.80 11.80
C LEU A 435 8.34 -18.56 10.82
N LEU A 436 9.60 -18.63 11.28
CA LEU A 436 10.77 -18.45 10.42
C LEU A 436 10.86 -19.54 9.36
N ASP A 437 10.74 -20.81 9.75
CA ASP A 437 10.87 -21.94 8.84
C ASP A 437 9.74 -21.92 7.79
N SER A 438 8.50 -21.68 8.24
CA SER A 438 7.34 -21.58 7.35
C SER A 438 7.46 -20.40 6.38
N TYR A 439 7.79 -19.20 6.88
CA TYR A 439 7.93 -18.00 6.04
C TYR A 439 9.06 -18.16 5.00
N CYS A 440 10.20 -18.73 5.40
CA CYS A 440 11.32 -18.97 4.50
C CYS A 440 11.00 -20.04 3.44
N LEU A 441 10.28 -21.11 3.83
CA LEU A 441 9.82 -22.13 2.89
C LEU A 441 8.84 -21.52 1.87
N ILE A 442 7.78 -20.86 2.33
CA ILE A 442 6.75 -20.23 1.48
C ILE A 442 7.40 -19.24 0.51
N THR A 443 8.28 -18.37 1.01
CA THR A 443 9.02 -17.40 0.17
C THR A 443 9.90 -18.09 -0.87
N SER A 444 10.58 -19.18 -0.50
CA SER A 444 11.40 -19.96 -1.43
C SER A 444 10.58 -20.58 -2.55
N VAL A 445 9.37 -21.07 -2.24
CA VAL A 445 8.44 -21.64 -3.21
C VAL A 445 7.92 -20.56 -4.15
N ILE A 446 7.46 -19.42 -3.62
CA ILE A 446 6.99 -18.28 -4.44
C ILE A 446 8.07 -17.84 -5.42
N GLN A 447 9.28 -17.59 -4.94
CA GLN A 447 10.40 -17.19 -5.80
C GLN A 447 10.71 -18.23 -6.88
N ARG A 448 10.56 -19.53 -6.55
CA ARG A 448 10.80 -20.61 -7.51
C ARG A 448 9.72 -20.67 -8.58
N MET A 449 8.45 -20.53 -8.20
CA MET A 449 7.33 -20.44 -9.14
C MET A 449 7.51 -19.24 -10.08
N GLN A 450 7.92 -18.09 -9.52
CA GLN A 450 8.12 -16.88 -10.31
C GLN A 450 9.23 -17.01 -11.36
N LEU A 451 10.30 -17.74 -11.04
CA LEU A 451 11.39 -18.00 -11.99
C LEU A 451 11.02 -19.03 -13.07
N MET A 452 10.24 -20.05 -12.71
CA MET A 452 10.00 -21.22 -13.55
C MET A 452 8.73 -21.11 -14.41
N ILE A 453 7.77 -20.29 -13.98
CA ILE A 453 6.47 -20.14 -14.63
C ILE A 453 6.32 -18.71 -15.15
N ASP A 454 6.07 -17.76 -14.24
CA ASP A 454 5.85 -16.35 -14.56
C ASP A 454 6.07 -15.47 -13.33
N ALA A 455 6.59 -14.26 -13.51
CA ALA A 455 6.92 -13.34 -12.42
C ALA A 455 5.71 -12.94 -11.54
N SER A 456 4.48 -13.08 -12.05
CA SER A 456 3.23 -12.84 -11.31
C SER A 456 2.63 -14.08 -10.64
N GLN A 457 3.26 -15.25 -10.75
CA GLN A 457 2.72 -16.51 -10.21
C GLN A 457 2.66 -16.48 -8.67
N GLN A 458 1.46 -16.63 -8.11
CA GLN A 458 1.21 -16.72 -6.66
C GLN A 458 0.52 -18.03 -6.26
N HIS A 459 -0.28 -18.61 -7.16
CA HIS A 459 -1.00 -19.87 -6.93
C HIS A 459 -0.11 -21.08 -7.18
N LEU A 460 -0.25 -22.10 -6.34
CA LEU A 460 0.41 -23.37 -6.54
C LEU A 460 -0.19 -24.09 -7.77
N PRO A 461 0.62 -24.47 -8.77
CA PRO A 461 0.11 -25.06 -10.01
C PRO A 461 -0.50 -26.45 -9.77
N GLN A 462 -1.57 -26.79 -10.48
CA GLN A 462 -2.15 -28.14 -10.47
C GLN A 462 -1.42 -29.12 -11.41
N ASP A 463 -0.63 -28.62 -12.36
CA ASP A 463 0.13 -29.45 -13.29
C ASP A 463 1.21 -30.25 -12.54
N ARG A 464 1.05 -31.58 -12.53
CA ARG A 464 1.96 -32.51 -11.87
C ARG A 464 3.40 -32.41 -12.36
N SER A 465 3.62 -32.13 -13.64
CA SER A 465 4.96 -31.96 -14.21
C SER A 465 5.62 -30.68 -13.67
N LEU A 466 4.87 -29.59 -13.53
CA LEU A 466 5.40 -28.34 -12.95
C LEU A 466 5.71 -28.52 -11.45
N LEU A 467 4.85 -29.21 -10.71
CA LEU A 467 5.08 -29.52 -9.30
C LEU A 467 6.32 -30.40 -9.10
N GLU A 468 6.53 -31.40 -9.97
CA GLU A 468 7.75 -32.22 -9.97
C GLU A 468 9.00 -31.37 -10.20
N ASP A 469 8.95 -30.43 -11.15
CA ASP A 469 10.08 -29.54 -11.42
C ASP A 469 10.38 -28.60 -10.25
N ILE A 470 9.35 -27.97 -9.68
CA ILE A 470 9.48 -27.05 -8.55
C ILE A 470 10.02 -27.79 -7.32
N SER A 471 9.43 -28.93 -6.95
CA SER A 471 9.86 -29.74 -5.81
C SER A 471 11.32 -30.19 -5.95
N ARG A 472 11.72 -30.73 -7.11
CA ARG A 472 13.12 -31.11 -7.37
C ARG A 472 14.08 -29.93 -7.29
N SER A 473 13.67 -28.78 -7.80
CA SER A 473 14.51 -27.57 -7.76
C SER A 473 14.77 -27.07 -6.32
N LEU A 474 13.87 -27.38 -5.39
CA LEU A 474 13.98 -27.12 -3.95
C LEU A 474 14.69 -28.26 -3.20
N GLY A 475 15.10 -29.33 -3.87
CA GLY A 475 15.83 -30.45 -3.29
C GLY A 475 14.95 -31.58 -2.75
N TYR A 476 13.66 -31.61 -3.11
CA TYR A 476 12.80 -32.75 -2.77
C TYR A 476 13.15 -33.96 -3.65
N GLU A 477 13.40 -35.08 -2.98
CA GLU A 477 13.67 -36.38 -3.59
C GLU A 477 12.64 -37.41 -3.12
N ASP A 478 12.47 -38.47 -3.93
CA ASP A 478 11.64 -39.60 -3.58
C ASP A 478 12.24 -40.33 -2.37
N ALA A 479 11.42 -40.53 -1.33
CA ALA A 479 11.81 -41.17 -0.09
C ALA A 479 10.84 -42.31 0.27
N PRO A 480 11.20 -43.21 1.20
CA PRO A 480 10.27 -44.26 1.66
C PRO A 480 8.95 -43.72 2.24
N GLU A 481 8.98 -42.49 2.75
CA GLU A 481 7.85 -41.79 3.38
C GLU A 481 6.84 -41.19 2.38
N GLY A 482 7.21 -41.10 1.09
CA GLY A 482 6.38 -40.52 0.04
C GLY A 482 7.20 -40.08 -1.17
N ASN A 483 6.55 -39.92 -2.32
CA ASN A 483 7.22 -39.32 -3.48
C ASN A 483 7.52 -37.83 -3.23
N ALA A 484 8.45 -37.26 -4.01
CA ALA A 484 8.91 -35.89 -3.83
C ALA A 484 7.77 -34.85 -3.85
N ILE A 485 6.76 -35.06 -4.70
CA ILE A 485 5.62 -34.15 -4.87
C ILE A 485 4.72 -34.17 -3.63
N ASP A 486 4.36 -35.35 -3.15
CA ASP A 486 3.46 -35.51 -1.99
C ASP A 486 4.10 -34.89 -0.74
N ARG A 487 5.41 -35.10 -0.55
CA ARG A 487 6.17 -34.48 0.55
C ARG A 487 6.19 -32.96 0.44
N PHE A 488 6.49 -32.43 -0.75
CA PHE A 488 6.49 -31.00 -1.02
C PHE A 488 5.13 -30.35 -0.73
N GLN A 489 4.03 -30.94 -1.21
CA GLN A 489 2.69 -30.41 -0.99
C GLN A 489 2.26 -30.49 0.48
N ASN A 490 2.62 -31.57 1.18
CA ASN A 490 2.35 -31.72 2.60
C ASN A 490 3.11 -30.68 3.43
N ASP A 491 4.39 -30.44 3.14
CA ASP A 491 5.21 -29.46 3.86
C ASP A 491 4.65 -28.03 3.69
N ILE A 492 4.24 -27.65 2.48
CA ILE A 492 3.62 -26.34 2.22
C ILE A 492 2.29 -26.23 2.96
N SER A 493 1.41 -27.22 2.83
CA SER A 493 0.09 -27.20 3.44
C SER A 493 0.20 -27.13 4.97
N HIS A 494 1.13 -27.90 5.55
CA HIS A 494 1.44 -27.86 6.97
C HIS A 494 2.01 -26.51 7.40
N ALA A 495 2.96 -25.96 6.64
CA ALA A 495 3.53 -24.64 6.92
C ALA A 495 2.43 -23.56 6.95
N MET A 496 1.56 -23.49 5.94
CA MET A 496 0.45 -22.54 5.92
C MET A 496 -0.51 -22.76 7.09
N GLN A 497 -0.93 -24.00 7.36
CA GLN A 497 -1.85 -24.30 8.44
C GLN A 497 -1.29 -23.88 9.81
N VAL A 498 -0.05 -24.25 10.12
CA VAL A 498 0.54 -23.93 11.43
C VAL A 498 0.80 -22.44 11.55
N ASN A 499 1.30 -21.81 10.48
CA ASN A 499 1.55 -20.37 10.43
C ASN A 499 0.27 -19.56 10.67
N GLY A 500 -0.83 -19.89 9.97
CA GLY A 500 -2.13 -19.28 10.18
C GLY A 500 -2.64 -19.47 11.61
N SER A 501 -2.50 -20.67 12.19
CA SER A 501 -2.92 -20.92 13.57
C SER A 501 -2.15 -20.10 14.62
N ILE A 502 -0.85 -19.86 14.39
CA ILE A 502 -0.03 -19.04 15.27
C ILE A 502 -0.42 -17.57 15.11
N VAL A 503 -0.56 -17.08 13.88
CA VAL A 503 -0.98 -15.71 13.59
C VAL A 503 -2.34 -15.42 14.22
N ASP A 504 -3.32 -16.30 14.03
CA ASP A 504 -4.66 -16.15 14.61
C ASP A 504 -4.61 -16.04 16.13
N ARG A 505 -3.82 -16.90 16.79
CA ARG A 505 -3.66 -16.86 18.24
C ARG A 505 -2.98 -15.57 18.71
N LEU A 506 -1.89 -15.16 18.07
CA LEU A 506 -1.16 -13.93 18.41
C LEU A 506 -2.05 -12.70 18.27
N LEU A 507 -2.88 -12.66 17.22
CA LEU A 507 -3.84 -11.59 17.02
C LEU A 507 -4.97 -11.66 18.05
N ALA A 508 -5.51 -12.84 18.36
CA ALA A 508 -6.55 -13.01 19.37
C ALA A 508 -6.10 -12.58 20.78
N ASP A 509 -4.91 -13.02 21.21
CA ASP A 509 -4.32 -12.68 22.52
C ASP A 509 -4.04 -11.18 22.66
N ALA A 510 -3.71 -10.49 21.55
CA ALA A 510 -3.55 -9.03 21.53
C ALA A 510 -4.86 -8.26 21.75
N PHE A 511 -6.02 -8.94 21.75
CA PHE A 511 -7.34 -8.33 21.76
C PHE A 511 -8.34 -9.00 22.72
N GLU A 512 -7.94 -9.28 23.96
CA GLU A 512 -8.79 -9.90 25.02
C GLU A 512 -10.18 -9.26 25.23
N ASP A 513 -10.42 -8.01 24.79
CA ASP A 513 -11.74 -7.38 24.77
C ASP A 513 -12.48 -7.64 23.43
N ASP A 514 -13.20 -8.76 23.37
CA ASP A 514 -14.22 -9.03 22.36
C ASP A 514 -15.38 -8.04 22.50
N LEU A 515 -15.28 -6.93 21.78
CA LEU A 515 -16.45 -6.28 21.23
C LEU A 515 -16.33 -6.46 19.71
N GLU A 516 -17.14 -7.37 19.16
CA GLU A 516 -17.42 -7.43 17.73
C GLU A 516 -17.65 -5.98 17.26
N SER A 517 -16.74 -5.49 16.42
CA SER A 517 -16.92 -4.17 15.82
C SER A 517 -18.09 -4.28 14.85
N GLU A 518 -19.12 -3.47 15.05
CA GLU A 518 -20.31 -3.51 14.20
C GLU A 518 -19.94 -3.10 12.75
N PRO A 519 -20.58 -3.67 11.71
CA PRO A 519 -20.24 -3.44 10.30
C PRO A 519 -20.20 -1.95 9.90
N GLU A 520 -21.04 -1.13 10.51
CA GLU A 520 -21.11 0.32 10.33
C GLU A 520 -19.85 1.02 10.83
N SER A 521 -19.27 0.52 11.93
CA SER A 521 -18.03 1.03 12.49
C SER A 521 -16.86 0.70 11.57
N ASP A 522 -16.84 -0.53 11.05
CA ASP A 522 -15.83 -0.98 10.09
C ASP A 522 -15.90 -0.16 8.80
N LEU A 523 -17.10 0.15 8.30
CA LEU A 523 -17.29 0.99 7.11
C LEU A 523 -16.69 2.40 7.23
N VAL A 524 -16.76 3.01 8.43
CA VAL A 524 -16.16 4.34 8.70
C VAL A 524 -14.64 4.28 8.79
N LEU A 525 -14.11 3.14 9.23
CA LEU A 525 -12.67 2.93 9.44
C LEU A 525 -11.97 2.40 8.18
N ASP A 526 -12.69 1.70 7.31
CA ASP A 526 -12.16 1.14 6.07
C ASP A 526 -11.68 2.27 5.15
N PRO A 527 -10.41 2.23 4.71
CA PRO A 527 -9.87 3.23 3.83
C PRO A 527 -10.48 3.29 2.42
N ASP A 528 -10.94 2.15 1.92
CA ASP A 528 -11.40 1.95 0.54
C ASP A 528 -12.34 0.73 0.46
N PRO A 529 -13.53 0.79 1.12
CA PRO A 529 -14.45 -0.33 1.15
C PRO A 529 -14.98 -0.64 -0.24
N SER A 530 -15.18 -1.92 -0.54
CA SER A 530 -15.77 -2.35 -1.81
C SER A 530 -17.19 -1.82 -1.98
N GLU A 531 -17.62 -1.60 -3.23
CA GLU A 531 -19.00 -1.16 -3.50
C GLU A 531 -20.04 -2.15 -2.93
N GLU A 532 -19.69 -3.43 -2.89
CA GLU A 532 -20.52 -4.50 -2.32
C GLU A 532 -20.65 -4.36 -0.80
N MET A 533 -19.55 -4.13 -0.07
CA MET A 533 -19.59 -3.87 1.38
C MET A 533 -20.40 -2.61 1.69
N ILE A 534 -20.20 -1.54 0.92
CA ILE A 534 -20.98 -0.30 1.07
C ILE A 534 -22.47 -0.58 0.89
N ALA A 535 -22.85 -1.30 -0.16
CA ALA A 535 -24.22 -1.66 -0.43
C ALA A 535 -24.81 -2.57 0.66
N GLU A 536 -24.06 -3.58 1.11
CA GLU A 536 -24.51 -4.53 2.12
C GLU A 536 -24.79 -3.85 3.47
N VAL A 537 -23.90 -2.96 3.91
CA VAL A 537 -24.04 -2.26 5.20
C VAL A 537 -25.13 -1.19 5.11
N LEU A 538 -25.09 -0.31 4.11
CA LEU A 538 -25.99 0.85 4.05
C LEU A 538 -27.41 0.51 3.56
N SER A 539 -27.60 -0.56 2.80
CA SER A 539 -28.96 -1.00 2.40
C SER A 539 -29.82 -1.43 3.59
N LYS A 540 -29.19 -1.94 4.66
CA LYS A 540 -29.87 -2.29 5.93
C LYS A 540 -30.49 -1.07 6.62
N HIS A 541 -30.01 0.15 6.29
CA HIS A 541 -30.43 1.43 6.86
C HIS A 541 -31.37 2.24 5.96
N ASN A 542 -32.02 1.61 4.97
CA ASN A 542 -33.00 2.22 4.07
C ASN A 542 -32.47 3.37 3.18
N PHE A 543 -31.17 3.45 2.92
CA PHE A 543 -30.63 4.42 1.96
C PHE A 543 -30.97 4.02 0.52
N GLN A 544 -31.50 4.96 -0.26
CA GLN A 544 -31.78 4.72 -1.68
C GLN A 544 -30.52 4.83 -2.53
N ARG A 545 -29.53 5.61 -2.08
CA ARG A 545 -28.25 5.82 -2.77
C ARG A 545 -27.07 5.50 -1.83
N PRO A 546 -26.72 4.20 -1.66
CA PRO A 546 -25.67 3.77 -0.73
C PRO A 546 -24.30 4.44 -0.97
N LEU A 547 -23.88 4.60 -2.23
CA LEU A 547 -22.60 5.24 -2.56
C LEU A 547 -22.57 6.73 -2.16
N ASP A 548 -23.64 7.48 -2.45
CA ASP A 548 -23.76 8.89 -2.03
C ASP A 548 -23.74 8.99 -0.49
N ALA A 549 -24.45 8.09 0.20
CA ALA A 549 -24.48 8.02 1.64
C ALA A 549 -23.11 7.71 2.25
N TYR A 550 -22.34 6.79 1.63
CA TYR A 550 -20.97 6.52 2.03
C TYR A 550 -20.08 7.75 1.89
N HIS A 551 -20.14 8.49 0.77
CA HIS A 551 -19.38 9.73 0.62
C HIS A 551 -19.72 10.77 1.70
N ARG A 552 -21.00 10.86 2.11
CA ARG A 552 -21.41 11.73 3.23
C ARG A 552 -20.91 11.24 4.58
N LEU A 553 -20.85 9.94 4.82
CA LEU A 553 -20.21 9.39 6.01
C LEU A 553 -18.72 9.72 6.05
N VAL A 554 -18.03 9.67 4.91
CA VAL A 554 -16.63 10.09 4.79
C VAL A 554 -16.47 11.59 5.07
N ASP A 555 -17.38 12.44 4.58
CA ASP A 555 -17.40 13.88 4.90
C ASP A 555 -17.57 14.12 6.40
N LEU A 556 -18.47 13.40 7.07
CA LEU A 556 -18.66 13.44 8.52
C LEU A 556 -17.42 12.96 9.29
N ALA A 557 -16.66 12.01 8.73
CA ALA A 557 -15.44 11.47 9.32
C ALA A 557 -14.23 12.42 9.19
N ASN A 558 -14.31 13.46 8.36
CA ASN A 558 -13.19 14.34 8.02
C ASN A 558 -13.40 15.78 8.47
N GLU A 559 -12.47 16.32 9.26
CA GLU A 559 -12.48 17.74 9.61
C GLU A 559 -12.11 18.63 8.41
N LYS A 560 -12.86 19.71 8.18
CA LYS A 560 -12.54 20.73 7.17
C LYS A 560 -11.51 21.75 7.67
N ILE A 561 -11.38 21.87 9.00
CA ILE A 561 -10.49 22.84 9.64
C ILE A 561 -9.11 22.19 9.85
N PRO A 562 -8.03 22.71 9.24
CA PRO A 562 -6.73 22.01 9.16
C PRO A 562 -6.04 21.69 10.49
N PHE A 563 -6.35 22.40 11.57
CA PHE A 563 -5.76 22.19 12.90
C PHE A 563 -6.60 21.27 13.81
N LEU A 564 -7.77 20.83 13.35
CA LEU A 564 -8.60 19.86 14.06
C LEU A 564 -8.26 18.44 13.62
N SER A 565 -8.32 17.49 14.55
CA SER A 565 -7.90 16.12 14.29
C SER A 565 -8.98 15.33 13.54
N THR A 566 -8.79 15.14 12.23
CA THR A 566 -9.58 14.22 11.39
C THR A 566 -9.57 12.79 11.97
N ARG A 567 -8.44 12.37 12.52
CA ARG A 567 -8.31 11.08 13.21
C ARG A 567 -9.24 10.99 14.44
N LYS A 568 -9.24 12.01 15.31
CA LYS A 568 -10.14 12.06 16.47
C LYS A 568 -11.61 12.03 15.99
N CYS A 569 -11.92 12.81 14.95
CA CYS A 569 -13.25 12.85 14.34
C CYS A 569 -13.73 11.47 13.89
N ARG A 570 -12.91 10.77 13.09
CA ARG A 570 -13.23 9.42 12.61
C ARG A 570 -13.40 8.41 13.73
N HIS A 571 -12.58 8.48 14.78
CA HIS A 571 -12.70 7.58 15.94
C HIS A 571 -14.04 7.73 16.66
N PHE A 572 -14.44 8.95 16.99
CA PHE A 572 -15.72 9.15 17.67
C PHE A 572 -16.90 8.85 16.75
N LEU A 573 -16.79 9.19 15.46
CA LEU A 573 -17.81 8.83 14.48
C LEU A 573 -17.97 7.32 14.36
N SER A 574 -16.88 6.54 14.29
CA SER A 574 -16.97 5.08 14.18
C SER A 574 -17.67 4.46 15.39
N ILE A 575 -17.51 5.03 16.59
CA ILE A 575 -18.20 4.55 17.79
C ILE A 575 -19.71 4.81 17.72
N ILE A 576 -20.13 5.97 17.22
CA ILE A 576 -21.55 6.34 17.15
C ILE A 576 -22.22 5.91 15.83
N ALA A 577 -21.45 5.41 14.86
CA ALA A 577 -21.93 5.10 13.51
C ALA A 577 -23.15 4.17 13.50
N PRO A 578 -23.19 3.06 14.27
CA PRO A 578 -24.37 2.21 14.29
C PRO A 578 -25.63 2.94 14.75
N GLN A 579 -25.55 3.64 15.89
CA GLN A 579 -26.68 4.39 16.46
C GLN A 579 -27.11 5.56 15.58
N LEU A 580 -26.16 6.25 14.93
CA LEU A 580 -26.42 7.33 14.00
C LEU A 580 -27.17 6.83 12.77
N LEU A 581 -26.69 5.75 12.15
CA LEU A 581 -27.32 5.18 10.96
C LEU A 581 -28.71 4.62 11.26
N ASP A 582 -28.88 3.93 12.40
CA ASP A 582 -30.18 3.47 12.88
C ASP A 582 -31.18 4.61 13.10
N ALA A 583 -30.71 5.75 13.64
CA ALA A 583 -31.54 6.92 13.84
C ALA A 583 -31.95 7.55 12.50
N ILE A 584 -31.02 7.64 11.54
CA ILE A 584 -31.28 8.18 10.19
C ILE A 584 -32.24 7.26 9.43
N ALA A 585 -32.10 5.94 9.55
CA ALA A 585 -32.94 4.94 8.89
C ALA A 585 -34.43 5.04 9.28
N LYS A 586 -34.72 5.59 10.48
CA LYS A 586 -36.08 5.83 10.99
C LYS A 586 -36.70 7.14 10.49
N THR A 587 -35.95 7.96 9.74
CA THR A 587 -36.45 9.24 9.23
C THR A 587 -37.23 9.07 7.92
N PRO A 588 -38.11 10.03 7.55
CA PRO A 588 -38.89 9.94 6.31
C PRO A 588 -38.04 9.91 5.03
N SER A 589 -36.82 10.44 5.07
CA SER A 589 -35.91 10.51 3.92
C SER A 589 -34.45 10.39 4.39
N PRO A 590 -33.97 9.16 4.65
CA PRO A 590 -32.62 8.90 5.18
C PRO A 590 -31.50 9.62 4.41
N ASP A 591 -31.51 9.55 3.08
CA ASP A 591 -30.52 10.22 2.22
C ASP A 591 -30.49 11.74 2.45
N GLN A 592 -31.66 12.39 2.49
CA GLN A 592 -31.75 13.85 2.68
C GLN A 592 -31.39 14.27 4.11
N THR A 593 -31.73 13.45 5.09
CA THR A 593 -31.33 13.64 6.48
C THR A 593 -29.81 13.64 6.61
N LEU A 594 -29.14 12.66 5.99
CA LEU A 594 -27.68 12.55 6.01
C LEU A 594 -26.99 13.72 5.28
N ASP A 595 -27.52 14.15 4.13
CA ASP A 595 -27.04 15.34 3.42
C ASP A 595 -27.14 16.62 4.29
N THR A 596 -28.23 16.74 5.07
CA THR A 596 -28.44 17.87 5.96
C THR A 596 -27.52 17.81 7.18
N LEU A 597 -27.36 16.62 7.78
CA LEU A 597 -26.42 16.38 8.88
C LEU A 597 -24.99 16.76 8.48
N ALA A 598 -24.51 16.30 7.33
CA ALA A 598 -23.17 16.62 6.83
C ALA A 598 -22.95 18.13 6.72
N ARG A 599 -23.92 18.84 6.13
CA ARG A 599 -23.87 20.30 5.95
C ARG A 599 -23.88 21.06 7.27
N VAL A 600 -24.75 20.68 8.21
CA VAL A 600 -24.84 21.33 9.52
C VAL A 600 -23.57 21.07 10.33
N SER A 601 -23.11 19.82 10.39
CA SER A 601 -21.89 19.44 11.11
C SER A 601 -20.63 20.11 10.53
N ASP A 602 -20.55 20.28 9.21
CA ASP A 602 -19.48 21.03 8.57
C ASP A 602 -19.47 22.52 8.92
N SER A 603 -20.65 23.10 9.11
CA SER A 603 -20.81 24.51 9.46
C SER A 603 -20.47 24.76 10.93
N ILE A 604 -20.82 23.82 11.82
CA ILE A 604 -20.47 23.86 13.24
C ILE A 604 -18.94 23.79 13.42
N GLY A 605 -18.28 22.90 12.67
CA GLY A 605 -16.87 22.58 12.88
C GLY A 605 -16.64 21.80 14.17
N GLY A 606 -15.42 21.33 14.44
CA GLY A 606 -15.18 20.56 15.67
C GLY A 606 -15.98 19.26 15.74
N LYS A 607 -16.19 18.60 14.59
CA LYS A 607 -16.99 17.38 14.47
C LYS A 607 -16.56 16.30 15.45
N ALA A 608 -15.26 16.17 15.71
CA ALA A 608 -14.74 15.24 16.72
C ALA A 608 -15.35 15.44 18.11
N THR A 609 -15.47 16.70 18.56
CA THR A 609 -16.07 17.05 19.85
C THR A 609 -17.58 16.82 19.83
N LEU A 610 -18.23 17.11 18.70
CA LEU A 610 -19.66 16.86 18.50
C LEU A 610 -19.99 15.36 18.63
N TRP A 611 -19.20 14.51 17.97
CA TRP A 611 -19.37 13.05 18.03
C TRP A 611 -19.08 12.49 19.43
N GLU A 612 -18.04 13.00 20.10
CA GLU A 612 -17.74 12.67 21.50
C GLU A 612 -18.91 13.04 22.43
N LEU A 613 -19.53 14.21 22.22
CA LEU A 613 -20.72 14.63 22.97
C LEU A 613 -21.92 13.73 22.70
N PHE A 614 -22.17 13.34 21.45
CA PHE A 614 -23.26 12.44 21.09
C PHE A 614 -23.06 11.02 21.61
N GLN A 615 -21.82 10.57 21.71
CA GLN A 615 -21.49 9.30 22.38
C GLN A 615 -21.89 9.34 23.86
N LEU A 616 -21.64 10.46 24.55
CA LEU A 616 -21.99 10.64 25.96
C LEU A 616 -23.50 10.87 26.17
N ASN A 617 -24.21 11.40 25.16
CA ASN A 617 -25.64 11.69 25.23
C ASN A 617 -26.41 11.24 23.97
N PRO A 618 -26.85 9.96 23.91
CA PRO A 618 -27.59 9.41 22.77
C PRO A 618 -28.94 10.11 22.49
N ALA A 619 -29.54 10.75 23.49
CA ALA A 619 -30.78 11.51 23.31
C ALA A 619 -30.54 12.75 22.43
N THR A 620 -29.38 13.41 22.60
CA THR A 620 -28.97 14.52 21.76
C THR A 620 -28.73 14.08 20.32
N LEU A 621 -28.06 12.94 20.10
CA LEU A 621 -27.88 12.38 18.76
C LEU A 621 -29.23 12.20 18.05
N SER A 622 -30.19 11.60 18.75
CA SER A 622 -31.54 11.37 18.22
C SER A 622 -32.27 12.67 17.90
N LEU A 623 -32.16 13.68 18.77
CA LEU A 623 -32.73 15.01 18.52
C LEU A 623 -32.08 15.69 17.32
N TYR A 624 -30.75 15.63 17.21
CA TYR A 624 -29.99 16.23 16.12
C TYR A 624 -30.38 15.63 14.77
N VAL A 625 -30.48 14.30 14.69
CA VAL A 625 -30.98 13.59 13.51
C VAL A 625 -32.41 14.00 13.18
N ARG A 626 -33.30 14.04 14.18
CA ARG A 626 -34.70 14.42 13.98
C ARG A 626 -34.84 15.86 13.49
N LEU A 627 -34.07 16.80 14.05
CA LEU A 627 -34.05 18.21 13.64
C LEU A 627 -33.61 18.34 12.18
N CYS A 628 -32.53 17.65 11.79
CA CYS A 628 -32.04 17.65 10.42
C CYS A 628 -33.02 17.01 9.43
N ALA A 629 -33.81 16.03 9.89
CA ALA A 629 -34.81 15.36 9.07
C ALA A 629 -36.10 16.17 8.89
N THR A 630 -36.54 16.91 9.91
CA THR A 630 -37.87 17.52 9.93
C THR A 630 -37.89 19.03 9.70
N SER A 631 -36.79 19.75 9.96
CA SER A 631 -36.79 21.22 9.95
C SER A 631 -35.63 21.83 9.16
N PRO A 632 -35.87 22.16 7.88
CA PRO A 632 -34.92 22.93 7.07
C PRO A 632 -34.62 24.31 7.67
N TYR A 633 -35.62 24.93 8.33
CA TYR A 633 -35.46 26.24 8.96
C TYR A 633 -34.46 26.18 10.12
N LEU A 634 -34.63 25.26 11.08
CA LEU A 634 -33.72 25.15 12.23
C LEU A 634 -32.34 24.66 11.81
N SER A 635 -32.26 23.75 10.83
CA SER A 635 -30.99 23.35 10.23
C SER A 635 -30.26 24.54 9.58
N GLY A 636 -31.02 25.44 8.94
CA GLY A 636 -30.49 26.70 8.38
C GLY A 636 -29.99 27.67 9.45
N VAL A 637 -30.66 27.72 10.62
CA VAL A 637 -30.19 28.49 11.78
C VAL A 637 -28.84 27.98 12.25
N LEU A 638 -28.69 26.67 12.50
CA LEU A 638 -27.40 26.08 12.94
C LEU A 638 -26.28 26.23 11.91
N THR A 639 -26.63 26.22 10.62
CA THR A 639 -25.68 26.49 9.53
C THR A 639 -25.19 27.94 9.56
N SER A 640 -26.08 28.89 9.87
CA SER A 640 -25.78 30.33 9.87
C SER A 640 -25.17 30.81 11.19
N TYR A 641 -25.51 30.13 12.29
CA TYR A 641 -25.07 30.43 13.66
C TYR A 641 -24.54 29.15 14.36
N PRO A 642 -23.37 28.63 13.95
CA PRO A 642 -22.70 27.45 14.51
C PRO A 642 -22.67 27.32 16.03
N GLY A 643 -22.49 28.44 16.74
CA GLY A 643 -22.36 28.47 18.21
C GLY A 643 -23.65 28.12 18.97
N MET A 644 -24.79 27.98 18.29
CA MET A 644 -26.08 27.66 18.92
C MET A 644 -26.30 26.15 19.13
N ILE A 645 -25.29 25.31 18.90
CA ILE A 645 -25.38 23.88 19.17
C ILE A 645 -25.62 23.58 20.66
N ASP A 646 -25.13 24.43 21.56
CA ASP A 646 -25.33 24.28 23.01
C ASP A 646 -26.81 24.48 23.40
N GLU A 647 -27.54 25.31 22.66
CA GLU A 647 -28.98 25.56 22.89
C GLU A 647 -29.84 24.31 22.61
N LEU A 648 -29.36 23.40 21.75
CA LEU A 648 -29.99 22.09 21.56
C LEU A 648 -29.88 21.23 22.82
N MET A 649 -28.76 21.32 23.52
CA MET A 649 -28.52 20.60 24.78
C MET A 649 -29.34 21.21 25.90
N ASP A 650 -29.31 22.52 26.03
CA ASP A 650 -30.03 23.24 27.07
C ASP A 650 -31.54 23.07 26.91
N SER A 651 -32.04 23.03 25.67
CA SER A 651 -33.46 22.77 25.41
C SER A 651 -33.91 21.35 25.75
N LEU A 652 -33.01 20.36 25.82
CA LEU A 652 -33.34 19.03 26.33
C LEU A 652 -33.51 19.03 27.86
N MET A 653 -32.74 19.88 28.56
CA MET A 653 -32.73 20.01 30.02
C MET A 653 -33.80 20.95 30.56
N LEU A 654 -34.19 21.96 29.79
CA LEU A 654 -35.26 22.88 30.15
C LEU A 654 -36.62 22.19 30.04
N ASP A 655 -37.45 22.33 31.07
CA ASP A 655 -38.77 21.68 31.14
C ASP A 655 -39.93 22.56 30.66
N LYS A 656 -39.69 23.84 30.33
CA LYS A 656 -40.74 24.81 29.98
C LYS A 656 -40.27 25.78 28.89
N LEU A 657 -41.22 26.28 28.08
CA LEU A 657 -40.99 27.45 27.22
C LEU A 657 -40.74 28.71 28.07
N PRO A 658 -39.89 29.64 27.60
CA PRO A 658 -39.64 30.89 28.30
C PRO A 658 -40.90 31.76 28.32
N THR A 659 -41.14 32.46 29.42
CA THR A 659 -42.23 33.44 29.54
C THR A 659 -41.80 34.78 28.93
N ALA A 660 -42.75 35.63 28.54
CA ALA A 660 -42.45 36.99 28.05
C ALA A 660 -41.55 37.80 29.00
N GLU A 661 -41.75 37.68 30.31
CA GLU A 661 -40.91 38.32 31.34
C GLU A 661 -39.48 37.77 31.31
N SER A 662 -39.32 36.44 31.24
CA SER A 662 -38.00 35.81 31.13
C SER A 662 -37.29 36.17 29.83
N LEU A 663 -38.02 36.28 28.71
CA LEU A 663 -37.47 36.73 27.42
C LEU A 663 -36.98 38.16 27.50
N GLN A 664 -37.75 39.04 28.15
CA GLN A 664 -37.39 40.44 28.37
C GLN A 664 -36.11 40.55 29.23
N ASP A 665 -35.99 39.78 30.30
CA ASP A 665 -34.79 39.78 31.14
C ASP A 665 -33.56 39.28 30.37
N MET A 666 -33.69 38.16 29.66
CA MET A 666 -32.59 37.58 28.87
C MET A 666 -32.10 38.53 27.78
N VAL A 667 -33.00 39.20 27.06
CA VAL A 667 -32.61 40.14 26.01
C VAL A 667 -31.96 41.40 26.61
N SER A 668 -32.47 41.88 27.74
CA SER A 668 -31.93 43.07 28.42
C SER A 668 -30.50 42.83 28.91
N ASP A 669 -30.23 41.63 29.45
CA ASP A 669 -28.89 41.23 29.86
C ASP A 669 -27.96 41.04 28.65
N LEU A 670 -28.44 40.44 27.56
CA LEU A 670 -27.66 40.27 26.32
C LEU A 670 -27.29 41.61 25.67
N LEU A 671 -28.17 42.61 25.74
CA LEU A 671 -27.96 43.94 25.17
C LEU A 671 -27.14 44.87 26.07
N ARG A 672 -26.81 44.46 27.31
CA ARG A 672 -26.07 45.31 28.23
C ARG A 672 -24.63 45.54 27.73
N GLY A 673 -24.35 46.78 27.33
CA GLY A 673 -23.02 47.22 26.90
C GLY A 673 -22.64 46.82 25.47
N THR A 674 -23.61 46.48 24.62
CA THR A 674 -23.37 46.24 23.18
C THR A 674 -23.48 47.52 22.36
N ASP A 675 -22.62 47.65 21.36
CA ASP A 675 -22.68 48.74 20.37
C ASP A 675 -23.55 48.38 19.14
N ASP A 676 -23.83 47.08 18.93
CA ASP A 676 -24.60 46.56 17.78
C ASP A 676 -25.84 45.78 18.26
N VAL A 677 -26.88 46.55 18.59
CA VAL A 677 -28.16 46.01 19.09
C VAL A 677 -28.89 45.18 18.02
N GLU A 678 -28.79 45.56 16.74
CA GLU A 678 -29.50 44.87 15.66
C GLU A 678 -28.96 43.45 15.44
N ALA A 679 -27.63 43.30 15.39
CA ALA A 679 -27.01 41.98 15.27
C ALA A 679 -27.32 41.09 16.48
N MET A 680 -27.26 41.64 17.70
CA MET A 680 -27.53 40.87 18.93
C MET A 680 -28.99 40.45 19.05
N LEU A 681 -29.95 41.30 18.65
CA LEU A 681 -31.36 40.93 18.60
C LEU A 681 -31.62 39.81 17.58
N HIS A 682 -30.91 39.84 16.44
CA HIS A 682 -31.04 38.75 15.47
C HIS A 682 -30.52 37.43 16.05
N VAL A 683 -29.35 37.43 16.70
CA VAL A 683 -28.79 36.25 17.40
C VAL A 683 -29.75 35.75 18.47
N PHE A 684 -30.27 36.64 19.32
CA PHE A 684 -31.25 36.30 20.36
C PHE A 684 -32.49 35.62 19.78
N LYS A 685 -33.10 36.23 18.76
CA LYS A 685 -34.27 35.68 18.09
C LYS A 685 -34.00 34.26 17.57
N GLN A 686 -32.86 34.06 16.90
CA GLN A 686 -32.54 32.74 16.36
C GLN A 686 -32.30 31.69 17.46
N SER A 687 -31.67 32.08 18.57
CA SER A 687 -31.51 31.20 19.74
C SER A 687 -32.85 30.77 20.30
N GLN A 688 -33.75 31.72 20.54
CA GLN A 688 -35.08 31.41 21.08
C GLN A 688 -35.96 30.61 20.10
N HIS A 689 -35.85 30.87 18.79
CA HIS A 689 -36.50 30.04 17.77
C HIS A 689 -36.01 28.59 17.80
N LEU A 690 -34.71 28.37 18.08
CA LEU A 690 -34.15 27.03 18.21
C LEU A 690 -34.72 26.32 19.44
N SER A 691 -34.75 26.96 20.62
CA SER A 691 -35.33 26.39 21.84
C SER A 691 -36.83 26.05 21.67
N VAL A 692 -37.62 26.96 21.09
CA VAL A 692 -39.04 26.72 20.81
C VAL A 692 -39.21 25.57 19.81
N GLY A 693 -38.45 25.59 18.71
CA GLY A 693 -38.54 24.60 17.66
C GLY A 693 -38.13 23.19 18.10
N VAL A 694 -37.14 23.06 18.97
CA VAL A 694 -36.72 21.78 19.56
C VAL A 694 -37.84 21.17 20.40
N ARG A 695 -38.51 21.96 21.24
CA ARG A 695 -39.62 21.47 22.07
C ARG A 695 -40.83 21.05 21.23
N ASP A 696 -41.10 21.80 20.16
CA ASP A 696 -42.15 21.46 19.18
C ASP A 696 -41.82 20.13 18.48
N ILE A 697 -40.59 19.94 18.01
CA ILE A 697 -40.11 18.68 17.41
C ILE A 697 -40.24 17.51 18.40
N LEU A 698 -39.94 17.73 19.68
CA LEU A 698 -40.08 16.71 20.72
C LEU A 698 -41.54 16.44 21.12
N GLY A 699 -42.51 17.25 20.65
CA GLY A 699 -43.92 17.13 21.01
C GLY A 699 -44.20 17.47 22.47
N LYS A 700 -43.36 18.30 23.10
CA LYS A 700 -43.49 18.69 24.51
C LYS A 700 -44.48 19.84 24.73
N GLU A 701 -44.89 20.53 23.66
CA GLU A 701 -45.69 21.76 23.74
C GLU A 701 -46.91 21.68 22.82
N THR A 702 -47.96 22.44 23.15
CA THR A 702 -49.13 22.56 22.29
C THR A 702 -48.89 23.59 21.19
N LEU A 703 -49.60 23.45 20.05
CA LEU A 703 -49.56 24.44 18.97
C LEU A 703 -49.84 25.87 19.45
N GLN A 704 -50.76 26.03 20.41
CA GLN A 704 -51.09 27.33 20.99
C GLN A 704 -49.93 27.92 21.81
N ASP A 705 -49.25 27.09 22.59
CA ASP A 705 -48.12 27.51 23.42
C ASP A 705 -46.90 27.87 22.55
N THR A 706 -46.63 27.08 21.49
CA THR A 706 -45.59 27.38 20.49
C THR A 706 -45.86 28.72 19.80
N HIS A 707 -47.09 28.96 19.33
CA HIS A 707 -47.44 30.23 18.69
C HIS A 707 -47.36 31.42 19.65
N ARG A 708 -47.76 31.23 20.92
CA ARG A 708 -47.62 32.27 21.94
C ARG A 708 -46.15 32.61 22.17
N ALA A 709 -45.29 31.61 22.36
CA ALA A 709 -43.86 31.84 22.57
C ALA A 709 -43.19 32.57 21.39
N LEU A 710 -43.51 32.19 20.14
CA LEU A 710 -43.02 32.89 18.95
C LEU A 710 -43.51 34.35 18.88
N SER A 711 -44.74 34.61 19.30
CA SER A 711 -45.29 35.98 19.37
C SER A 711 -44.60 36.79 20.45
N ASP A 712 -44.40 36.22 21.64
CA ASP A 712 -43.70 36.85 22.75
C ASP A 712 -42.25 37.22 22.36
N ILE A 713 -41.53 36.31 21.67
CA ILE A 713 -40.18 36.59 21.14
C ILE A 713 -40.20 37.78 20.18
N ALA A 714 -41.19 37.84 19.28
CA ALA A 714 -41.31 38.93 18.31
C ALA A 714 -41.63 40.27 19.00
N GLU A 715 -42.55 40.28 19.96
CA GLU A 715 -42.92 41.48 20.72
C GLU A 715 -41.74 42.03 21.53
N VAL A 716 -40.99 41.15 22.22
CA VAL A 716 -39.79 41.55 22.97
C VAL A 716 -38.73 42.15 22.03
N CYS A 717 -38.44 41.50 20.90
CA CYS A 717 -37.47 42.04 19.94
C CYS A 717 -37.91 43.40 19.34
N LEU A 718 -39.20 43.55 19.03
CA LEU A 718 -39.77 44.78 18.50
C LEU A 718 -39.73 45.92 19.51
N LYS A 719 -40.00 45.62 20.78
CA LYS A 719 -39.94 46.59 21.86
C LYS A 719 -38.51 47.12 22.05
N GLU A 720 -37.52 46.24 22.17
CA GLU A 720 -36.12 46.65 22.33
C GLU A 720 -35.60 47.50 21.17
N ILE A 721 -35.89 47.11 19.93
CA ILE A 721 -35.40 47.87 18.77
C ILE A 721 -36.11 49.23 18.66
N ALA A 722 -37.40 49.31 19.04
CA ALA A 722 -38.14 50.56 19.06
C ALA A 722 -37.59 51.50 20.14
N GLU A 723 -37.34 51.00 21.35
CA GLU A 723 -36.77 51.77 22.46
C GLU A 723 -35.35 52.27 22.12
N TYR A 724 -34.52 51.40 21.53
CA TYR A 724 -33.18 51.77 21.08
C TYR A 724 -33.19 52.85 19.99
N GLN A 725 -34.00 52.69 18.93
CA GLN A 725 -34.09 53.70 17.86
C GLN A 725 -34.70 55.01 18.36
N HIS A 726 -35.70 54.94 19.27
CA HIS A 726 -36.27 56.12 19.89
C HIS A 726 -35.20 56.91 20.66
N ALA A 727 -34.43 56.24 21.53
CA ALA A 727 -33.33 56.90 22.26
C ALA A 727 -32.32 57.57 21.32
N ARG A 728 -31.94 56.90 20.23
CA ARG A 728 -31.01 57.42 19.23
C ARG A 728 -31.56 58.63 18.46
N LEU A 729 -32.85 58.61 18.11
CA LEU A 729 -33.52 59.72 17.45
C LEU A 729 -33.71 60.91 18.40
N VAL A 730 -34.00 60.66 19.68
CA VAL A 730 -34.08 61.70 20.72
C VAL A 730 -32.73 62.37 20.93
N GLU A 731 -31.63 61.62 20.95
CA GLU A 731 -30.29 62.19 21.05
C GLU A 731 -29.95 63.08 19.83
N LYS A 732 -30.37 62.65 18.63
CA LYS A 732 -30.07 63.36 17.39
C LYS A 732 -30.95 64.58 17.12
N TYR A 733 -32.23 64.50 17.44
CA TYR A 733 -33.24 65.49 17.04
C TYR A 733 -33.96 66.17 18.22
N GLY A 734 -33.69 65.74 19.45
CA GLY A 734 -34.40 66.16 20.66
C GLY A 734 -35.67 65.35 20.91
N THR A 735 -36.22 65.48 22.12
CA THR A 735 -37.48 64.80 22.50
C THR A 735 -38.66 65.45 21.75
N PRO A 736 -39.54 64.67 21.11
CA PRO A 736 -40.74 65.22 20.47
C PRO A 736 -41.61 65.96 21.50
N THR A 737 -41.91 67.22 21.23
CA THR A 737 -42.86 68.02 22.02
C THR A 737 -44.17 68.21 21.26
N ILE A 738 -45.25 68.37 22.02
CA ILE A 738 -46.54 68.77 21.46
C ILE A 738 -46.50 70.29 21.23
N THR A 739 -47.28 70.80 20.30
CA THR A 739 -47.28 72.22 19.90
C THR A 739 -47.62 73.21 21.02
N GLU A 740 -47.99 72.74 22.22
CA GLU A 740 -48.30 73.55 23.41
C GLU A 740 -47.47 73.15 24.67
N GLY A 741 -46.26 72.62 24.52
CA GLY A 741 -45.34 72.39 25.65
C GLY A 741 -44.39 71.24 25.41
#